data_AF-A0AAN6ZRR3-F1
#
_entry.id   AF-A0AAN6ZRR3-F1
#
_cell.length_a   1.000
_cell.length_b   1.000
_cell.length_c   1.000
_cell.angle_alpha   90.00
_cell.angle_beta   90.00
_cell.angle_gamma   90.00
#
_symmetry.space_group_name_H-M   'P 1'
#
loop_
_entity.id
_entity.type
_entity.pdbx_description
1 polymer ?
#
loop_
_entity_poly.entity_id
_entity_poly.type
_entity_poly.pdbx_seq_one_letter_code
_entity_poly.pdbx_strand_id
1 'polypeptide(L)'
;MKTTPSRALFSSVLLSSLSLSLAQLTIPTQLSGGWEYQGCYTDVPGRTINSASYTDGEGLTIETCLAYCSSKGFPYAGVEYSVECYCGSSLATNAAKLNDSDCNMACSGNANEPCGAGSRLSLFHTTQVSGPGVNPGVNGFDSLGCYAEGTTGRALTYNAGVAGANLTVAKCTAACRAANYILAGVEYGGECYCGNTISNGGAPATSGCSMLCNGNSSEVCGGPDRLNVYNFQGRYDPTSTTSAPTGEPTGGPGASGPSQPASIGDYDWYGCRTEATGSRALSAATFASDTMTLEDCQTYCSAYTYFGVEYARECYCGNSFNAGSKAAPAGDCSMTCMGDAEQYCGAGDRLSVYARSGTPPPSSTTDAGPTTTSSVPAVTGIPDGWSYQGCWIDGKAGRILPYQVPDSQANSPAVCAAACLAAGYIISGTEYGVQCFCGNAIYNGGAKTADSDCSSACPGAPSQKCGAGDRVSIVSDGVPQAYAPPAPIPKVGDWTYQGCAVDNVNDKRTFYWQVFFPGVMTPKMCLDRCADFGYHAAGLEYGEECYCGDPANMATRGSTFADEADCSIVCAGNATAICGGLARLTTYFWTGTPLYNWDFPTDYRAGKYQFLVDGVNTPLITQEAITGKVSFISKGATGPGNETGAYELDLSTLTFRTLHIKTDVFCAAGVTLPDKAGRQLNIGGWAGDATYGTRLYWPDGSPGTPGTHDWQENVNVLKLQAGRWYPSAMVMTNGSVLVVGGLIGSNDAATPSLEILPYTGTAPLYMDWLDRTHPNNLYPFLCVLPGGGIFVQYWNEARILNPVTFATTTVLPNTIGAPNDPKAGRTYPLEGTAVLLPQKYPYTDPLEVLICGGSTDGPGNALDNCISIQPEAANPTWKLERMPSFRVMSCMAPLPDGTYLIANGALHGVAGFGLGVGPNLNALLYDPTKPFGSRITVAANTTIARMYHSEAITLLDGRVLISGSDPQDGVNPEEYRVEVFLPPYLLNGKPRPTFTITNKDWSYGQTNIAFTLGAAARNGAISVTLLAAVSSTHGNSMGARTLMPKVSCTGTACKVDAPPSANIAPPGWYQFFVLDGGVPAVGVYVRIGGDPGKIGNWPQGPDFSTPGV
;
A
#
# COMPACT_ATOMS: atom_id res chain seq x y z
N MET A 1 -36.12 13.80 -47.73
CA MET A 1 -35.49 12.75 -48.58
C MET A 1 -34.44 13.40 -49.47
N LYS A 2 -33.21 12.86 -49.45
CA LYS A 2 -32.16 12.80 -50.50
C LYS A 2 -31.66 14.13 -51.14
N THR A 3 -30.37 14.43 -51.33
CA THR A 3 -29.11 13.66 -51.30
C THR A 3 -27.92 14.65 -51.46
N THR A 4 -26.75 14.25 -50.97
CA THR A 4 -25.37 14.83 -51.04
C THR A 4 -24.90 15.20 -52.47
N PRO A 5 -23.81 16.01 -52.68
CA PRO A 5 -22.43 15.51 -52.54
C PRO A 5 -21.35 16.51 -52.00
N SER A 6 -20.19 15.91 -51.71
CA SER A 6 -18.92 16.39 -51.13
C SER A 6 -18.19 17.52 -51.89
N ARG A 7 -17.41 18.32 -51.15
CA ARG A 7 -16.47 19.34 -51.66
C ARG A 7 -15.03 18.99 -51.24
N ALA A 8 -14.13 18.97 -52.22
CA ALA A 8 -12.69 19.13 -52.07
C ALA A 8 -12.30 20.53 -52.59
N LEU A 9 -11.37 21.22 -51.93
CA LEU A 9 -10.74 22.44 -52.44
C LEU A 9 -9.29 22.57 -51.91
N PHE A 10 -8.52 23.29 -52.71
CA PHE A 10 -7.09 23.18 -52.97
C PHE A 10 -6.13 23.82 -51.94
N SER A 11 -4.91 23.28 -51.99
CA SER A 11 -3.65 23.67 -51.35
C SER A 11 -3.00 24.92 -51.96
N SER A 12 -2.32 25.73 -51.13
CA SER A 12 -0.96 26.26 -51.38
C SER A 12 -0.53 27.31 -50.32
N VAL A 13 0.30 26.92 -49.34
CA VAL A 13 1.31 27.80 -48.71
C VAL A 13 2.54 26.95 -48.33
N LEU A 14 3.70 27.56 -48.51
CA LEU A 14 5.09 27.09 -48.46
C LEU A 14 5.46 26.12 -47.32
N LEU A 15 6.10 25.00 -47.69
CA LEU A 15 6.98 24.25 -46.78
C LEU A 15 8.34 24.94 -46.70
N SER A 16 8.66 25.48 -45.52
CA SER A 16 10.04 25.68 -45.09
C SER A 16 10.47 24.43 -44.32
N SER A 17 11.65 23.92 -44.67
CA SER A 17 12.29 22.77 -44.04
C SER A 17 12.76 23.14 -42.63
N LEU A 18 12.02 22.72 -41.59
CA LEU A 18 12.57 22.49 -40.26
C LEU A 18 13.07 21.04 -40.20
N SER A 19 14.38 20.90 -40.30
CA SER A 19 15.10 19.75 -39.76
C SER A 19 14.73 19.59 -38.28
N LEU A 20 14.04 18.50 -37.91
CA LEU A 20 14.00 18.04 -36.52
C LEU A 20 15.45 17.73 -36.12
N SER A 21 16.08 18.61 -35.36
CA SER A 21 17.21 18.21 -34.53
C SER A 21 16.67 17.26 -33.47
N LEU A 22 17.26 16.06 -33.32
CA LEU A 22 17.08 15.29 -32.10
C LEU A 22 17.38 16.24 -30.94
N ALA A 23 16.46 16.37 -29.97
CA ALA A 23 16.78 17.06 -28.73
C ALA A 23 17.99 16.36 -28.12
N GLN A 24 19.09 17.08 -27.99
CA GLN A 24 20.31 16.52 -27.40
C GLN A 24 20.05 16.35 -25.90
N LEU A 25 20.09 15.12 -25.41
CA LEU A 25 19.94 14.83 -23.98
C LEU A 25 21.10 15.47 -23.21
N THR A 26 20.79 16.10 -22.07
CA THR A 26 21.75 16.84 -21.26
C THR A 26 21.67 16.42 -19.80
N ILE A 27 22.84 16.21 -19.19
CA ILE A 27 22.95 16.02 -17.74
C ILE A 27 22.59 17.34 -17.03
N PRO A 28 21.76 17.32 -15.98
CA PRO A 28 21.43 18.50 -15.21
C PRO A 28 22.68 19.24 -14.71
N THR A 29 22.73 20.56 -14.89
CA THR A 29 23.90 21.38 -14.56
C THR A 29 24.12 21.56 -13.05
N GLN A 30 23.12 21.21 -12.23
CA GLN A 30 23.16 21.30 -10.77
C GLN A 30 22.47 20.07 -10.17
N LEU A 31 23.27 19.14 -9.62
CA LEU A 31 22.77 17.98 -8.90
C LEU A 31 22.85 18.28 -7.39
N SER A 32 21.76 18.05 -6.65
CA SER A 32 21.71 18.20 -5.19
C SER A 32 22.49 17.06 -4.51
N GLY A 33 22.77 17.17 -3.19
CA GLY A 33 23.38 16.05 -2.43
C GLY A 33 24.84 15.71 -2.76
N GLY A 34 25.57 16.59 -3.45
CA GLY A 34 26.98 16.40 -3.79
C GLY A 34 27.23 15.33 -4.86
N TRP A 35 26.20 14.99 -5.64
CA TRP A 35 26.30 14.02 -6.74
C TRP A 35 27.01 14.62 -7.96
N GLU A 36 27.89 13.83 -8.55
CA GLU A 36 28.64 14.17 -9.76
C GLU A 36 28.43 13.08 -10.82
N TYR A 37 28.14 13.48 -12.06
CA TYR A 37 28.03 12.56 -13.18
C TYR A 37 29.38 11.96 -13.54
N GLN A 38 29.45 10.64 -13.61
CA GLN A 38 30.68 9.87 -13.83
C GLN A 38 30.83 9.41 -15.29
N GLY A 39 29.78 9.50 -16.11
CA GLY A 39 29.76 9.08 -17.51
C GLY A 39 28.84 7.89 -17.78
N CYS A 40 28.77 7.47 -19.04
CA CYS A 40 28.08 6.25 -19.45
C CYS A 40 28.93 4.99 -19.17
N TYR A 41 28.36 3.95 -18.58
CA TYR A 41 29.04 2.68 -18.26
C TYR A 41 28.31 1.50 -18.88
N THR A 42 29.04 0.45 -19.26
CA THR A 42 28.43 -0.84 -19.65
C THR A 42 28.11 -1.67 -18.42
N ASP A 43 27.02 -2.43 -18.48
CA ASP A 43 26.88 -3.58 -17.62
C ASP A 43 27.89 -4.68 -17.99
N VAL A 44 28.41 -5.37 -16.97
CA VAL A 44 29.25 -6.58 -17.07
C VAL A 44 28.35 -7.82 -17.31
N PRO A 45 28.83 -9.07 -17.35
CA PRO A 45 27.95 -10.25 -17.24
C PRO A 45 27.23 -10.25 -15.87
N GLY A 46 26.13 -9.49 -15.78
CA GLY A 46 25.49 -9.05 -14.53
C GLY A 46 25.15 -7.56 -14.57
N ARG A 47 24.91 -6.94 -13.40
CA ARG A 47 24.68 -5.49 -13.28
C ARG A 47 25.92 -4.81 -12.68
N THR A 48 26.29 -3.64 -13.21
CA THR A 48 27.46 -2.87 -12.76
C THR A 48 27.29 -2.29 -11.35
N ILE A 49 26.05 -1.96 -10.95
CA ILE A 49 25.64 -1.69 -9.57
C ILE A 49 24.28 -2.35 -9.31
N ASN A 50 24.11 -3.03 -8.18
CA ASN A 50 22.93 -3.88 -7.93
C ASN A 50 22.51 -3.98 -6.46
N SER A 51 22.92 -3.03 -5.61
CA SER A 51 22.67 -3.10 -4.17
C SER A 51 21.25 -2.70 -3.78
N ALA A 52 20.64 -1.77 -4.51
CA ALA A 52 19.22 -1.43 -4.42
C ALA A 52 18.73 -0.91 -5.77
N SER A 53 17.45 -1.10 -6.08
CA SER A 53 16.90 -0.65 -7.35
C SER A 53 15.39 -0.45 -7.29
N TYR A 54 14.87 0.32 -8.23
CA TYR A 54 13.45 0.37 -8.55
C TYR A 54 13.26 0.65 -10.05
N THR A 55 12.04 0.43 -10.54
CA THR A 55 11.64 0.77 -11.90
C THR A 55 10.43 1.69 -11.87
N ASP A 56 10.42 2.72 -12.70
CA ASP A 56 9.33 3.70 -12.82
C ASP A 56 9.06 4.01 -14.30
N GLY A 57 7.92 3.52 -14.78
CA GLY A 57 7.51 3.58 -16.18
C GLY A 57 7.17 4.97 -16.68
N GLU A 58 6.86 5.93 -15.80
CA GLU A 58 6.35 7.25 -16.18
C GLU A 58 7.05 8.42 -15.46
N GLY A 59 7.74 8.18 -14.34
CA GLY A 59 8.26 9.22 -13.45
C GLY A 59 9.77 9.19 -13.17
N LEU A 60 10.56 8.32 -13.82
CA LEU A 60 12.00 8.27 -13.57
C LEU A 60 12.69 9.54 -14.08
N THR A 61 13.47 10.19 -13.22
CA THR A 61 14.41 11.27 -13.56
C THR A 61 15.77 10.95 -12.95
N ILE A 62 16.84 11.64 -13.36
CA ILE A 62 18.13 11.51 -12.69
C ILE A 62 17.97 11.84 -11.20
N GLU A 63 17.34 12.95 -10.87
CA GLU A 63 17.17 13.44 -9.49
C GLU A 63 16.39 12.47 -8.60
N THR A 64 15.32 11.85 -9.11
CA THR A 64 14.55 10.87 -8.32
C THR A 64 15.39 9.62 -8.01
N CYS A 65 16.22 9.18 -8.96
CA CYS A 65 17.15 8.08 -8.71
C CYS A 65 18.26 8.46 -7.70
N LEU A 66 18.84 9.66 -7.81
CA LEU A 66 19.86 10.15 -6.87
C LEU A 66 19.29 10.29 -5.45
N ALA A 67 18.07 10.83 -5.31
CA ALA A 67 17.39 10.96 -4.03
C ALA A 67 17.10 9.58 -3.41
N TYR A 68 16.64 8.62 -4.22
CA TYR A 68 16.45 7.24 -3.78
C TYR A 68 17.76 6.62 -3.27
N CYS A 69 18.85 6.69 -4.04
CA CYS A 69 20.13 6.13 -3.62
C CYS A 69 20.71 6.83 -2.38
N SER A 70 20.49 8.15 -2.24
CA SER A 70 20.84 8.90 -1.03
C SER A 70 20.03 8.42 0.18
N SER A 71 18.73 8.19 0.03
CA SER A 71 17.85 7.68 1.09
C SER A 71 18.22 6.26 1.54
N LYS A 72 18.81 5.47 0.63
CA LYS A 72 19.33 4.14 0.91
C LYS A 72 20.78 4.14 1.39
N GLY A 73 21.40 5.32 1.47
CA GLY A 73 22.76 5.48 1.97
C GLY A 73 23.84 5.00 1.02
N PHE A 74 23.59 4.97 -0.30
CA PHE A 74 24.56 4.50 -1.30
C PHE A 74 25.27 5.67 -2.02
N PRO A 75 26.60 5.62 -2.18
CA PRO A 75 27.40 6.65 -2.88
C PRO A 75 27.35 6.56 -4.40
N TYR A 76 26.93 5.44 -5.00
CA TYR A 76 26.74 5.30 -6.44
C TYR A 76 25.26 5.16 -6.79
N ALA A 77 24.86 5.81 -7.87
CA ALA A 77 23.54 5.74 -8.47
C ALA A 77 23.68 5.63 -9.98
N GLY A 78 22.74 4.96 -10.64
CA GLY A 78 22.75 4.86 -12.09
C GLY A 78 21.36 4.61 -12.63
N VAL A 79 21.08 5.23 -13.77
CA VAL A 79 19.80 5.09 -14.48
C VAL A 79 20.01 4.36 -15.81
N GLU A 80 19.12 3.43 -16.11
CA GLU A 80 19.17 2.52 -17.28
C GLU A 80 17.79 2.40 -17.94
N TYR A 81 17.79 2.14 -19.24
CA TYR A 81 16.61 1.73 -20.01
C TYR A 81 15.37 2.63 -19.85
N SER A 82 15.57 3.95 -19.75
CA SER A 82 14.54 4.97 -19.53
C SER A 82 13.80 4.94 -18.19
N VAL A 83 13.70 3.78 -17.54
CA VAL A 83 12.77 3.54 -16.42
C VAL A 83 13.42 2.88 -15.21
N GLU A 84 14.68 2.47 -15.28
CA GLU A 84 15.34 1.71 -14.22
C GLU A 84 16.33 2.58 -13.42
N CYS A 85 16.29 2.49 -12.09
CA CYS A 85 17.26 3.11 -11.19
C CYS A 85 17.98 2.04 -10.37
N TYR A 86 19.30 2.15 -10.27
CA TYR A 86 20.17 1.25 -9.53
C TYR A 86 21.09 2.03 -8.58
N CYS A 87 21.39 1.47 -7.42
CA CYS A 87 22.27 2.02 -6.41
C CYS A 87 23.37 1.04 -6.03
N GLY A 88 24.53 1.55 -5.61
CA GLY A 88 25.65 0.72 -5.16
C GLY A 88 26.61 1.43 -4.23
N SER A 89 27.38 0.64 -3.47
CA SER A 89 28.51 1.13 -2.68
C SER A 89 29.85 1.06 -3.42
N SER A 90 29.90 0.33 -4.53
CA SER A 90 31.05 0.19 -5.42
C SER A 90 30.60 -0.28 -6.80
N LEU A 91 31.46 -0.11 -7.81
CA LEU A 91 31.23 -0.63 -9.16
C LEU A 91 31.75 -2.06 -9.29
N ALA A 92 31.09 -2.89 -10.10
CA ALA A 92 31.54 -4.25 -10.40
C ALA A 92 32.94 -4.29 -11.03
N THR A 93 33.70 -5.35 -10.76
CA THR A 93 35.02 -5.59 -11.36
C THR A 93 34.88 -5.70 -12.89
N ASN A 94 35.61 -4.85 -13.63
CA ASN A 94 35.55 -4.66 -15.09
C ASN A 94 34.41 -3.78 -15.63
N ALA A 95 33.73 -3.00 -14.78
CA ALA A 95 32.85 -1.93 -15.25
C ALA A 95 33.64 -0.95 -16.14
N ALA A 96 33.29 -0.88 -17.42
CA ALA A 96 33.99 -0.06 -18.40
C ALA A 96 33.18 1.19 -18.74
N LYS A 97 33.85 2.34 -18.69
CA LYS A 97 33.30 3.62 -19.16
C LYS A 97 33.24 3.61 -20.70
N LEU A 98 32.11 4.07 -21.23
CA LEU A 98 31.80 4.15 -22.65
C LEU A 98 31.70 5.61 -23.11
N ASN A 99 31.34 5.83 -24.38
CA ASN A 99 31.03 7.17 -24.86
C ASN A 99 29.67 7.60 -24.28
N ASP A 100 29.53 8.84 -23.85
CA ASP A 100 28.28 9.34 -23.27
C ASP A 100 27.10 9.24 -24.25
N SER A 101 27.37 9.26 -25.57
CA SER A 101 26.37 9.04 -26.62
C SER A 101 25.77 7.63 -26.65
N ASP A 102 26.36 6.67 -25.94
CA ASP A 102 25.83 5.31 -25.82
C ASP A 102 24.70 5.21 -24.78
N CYS A 103 24.58 6.21 -23.89
CA CYS A 103 23.48 6.37 -22.94
C CYS A 103 22.45 7.35 -23.52
N ASN A 104 21.73 6.91 -24.56
CA ASN A 104 20.91 7.76 -25.42
C ASN A 104 19.38 7.62 -25.23
N MET A 105 18.94 6.87 -24.22
CA MET A 105 17.52 6.76 -23.88
C MET A 105 17.12 7.90 -22.94
N ALA A 106 16.01 8.56 -23.26
CA ALA A 106 15.47 9.63 -22.43
C ALA A 106 14.80 9.06 -21.18
N CYS A 107 14.92 9.74 -20.04
CA CYS A 107 14.21 9.37 -18.82
C CYS A 107 12.69 9.45 -18.99
N SER A 108 11.94 8.50 -18.42
CA SER A 108 10.47 8.47 -18.54
C SER A 108 9.78 9.70 -17.94
N GLY A 109 10.32 10.21 -16.82
CA GLY A 109 9.87 11.43 -16.15
C GLY A 109 10.52 12.72 -16.63
N ASN A 110 11.59 12.66 -17.43
CA ASN A 110 12.18 13.84 -18.07
C ASN A 110 12.83 13.51 -19.43
N ALA A 111 12.15 13.88 -20.51
CA ALA A 111 12.59 13.62 -21.88
C ALA A 111 13.89 14.33 -22.30
N ASN A 112 14.42 15.24 -21.47
CA ASN A 112 15.67 15.97 -21.76
C ASN A 112 16.91 15.33 -21.10
N GLU A 113 16.74 14.32 -20.25
CA GLU A 113 17.82 13.70 -19.47
C GLU A 113 18.19 12.31 -20.00
N PRO A 114 19.48 11.92 -19.97
CA PRO A 114 19.91 10.60 -20.39
C PRO A 114 19.75 9.55 -19.28
N CYS A 115 18.77 8.65 -19.41
CA CYS A 115 18.55 7.48 -18.56
C CYS A 115 19.12 6.19 -19.18
N GLY A 116 20.42 6.23 -19.50
CA GLY A 116 21.14 5.06 -19.99
C GLY A 116 20.72 4.60 -21.39
N ALA A 117 20.83 3.30 -21.64
CA ALA A 117 20.29 2.55 -22.77
C ALA A 117 20.30 1.05 -22.41
N GLY A 118 19.94 0.13 -23.33
CA GLY A 118 20.02 -1.31 -23.04
C GLY A 118 21.44 -1.76 -22.64
N SER A 119 21.61 -2.23 -21.39
CA SER A 119 22.91 -2.58 -20.79
C SER A 119 23.89 -1.40 -20.71
N ARG A 120 23.39 -0.17 -20.60
CA ARG A 120 24.17 1.07 -20.52
C ARG A 120 23.63 1.96 -19.41
N LEU A 121 24.48 2.30 -18.45
CA LEU A 121 24.10 3.02 -17.23
C LEU A 121 24.66 4.45 -17.25
N SER A 122 23.81 5.46 -17.14
CA SER A 122 24.27 6.82 -16.81
C SER A 122 24.61 6.86 -15.32
N LEU A 123 25.90 6.87 -14.97
CA LEU A 123 26.39 6.67 -13.61
C LEU A 123 26.68 7.99 -12.89
N PHE A 124 26.36 8.06 -11.60
CA PHE A 124 26.59 9.19 -10.70
C PHE A 124 27.25 8.73 -9.39
N HIS A 125 28.01 9.63 -8.77
CA HIS A 125 28.69 9.35 -7.50
C HIS A 125 28.65 10.57 -6.56
N THR A 126 28.49 10.35 -5.25
CA THR A 126 28.59 11.40 -4.21
C THR A 126 29.60 11.02 -3.12
N THR A 127 30.32 12.00 -2.59
CA THR A 127 31.17 11.83 -1.40
C THR A 127 30.47 12.21 -0.10
N GLN A 128 29.24 12.71 -0.15
CA GLN A 128 28.47 13.11 1.04
C GLN A 128 27.85 11.94 1.78
N VAL A 129 27.73 10.79 1.09
CA VAL A 129 27.24 9.54 1.65
C VAL A 129 28.41 8.55 1.58
N SER A 130 28.80 7.95 2.71
CA SER A 130 29.97 7.04 2.75
C SER A 130 29.62 5.59 2.41
N GLY A 131 28.37 5.30 2.06
CA GLY A 131 27.89 3.92 1.99
C GLY A 131 27.52 3.37 3.38
N PRO A 132 26.81 2.24 3.42
CA PRO A 132 26.72 1.41 4.61
C PRO A 132 28.14 1.01 5.06
N GLY A 133 28.48 1.32 6.31
CA GLY A 133 29.82 1.08 6.86
C GLY A 133 29.89 -0.20 7.70
N VAL A 134 31.09 -0.76 7.87
CA VAL A 134 31.32 -1.72 8.96
C VAL A 134 31.16 -0.96 10.27
N ASN A 135 30.22 -1.37 11.12
CA ASN A 135 30.07 -0.75 12.44
C ASN A 135 31.41 -0.88 13.20
N PRO A 136 31.96 0.21 13.77
CA PRO A 136 33.28 0.17 14.40
C PRO A 136 33.31 -0.62 15.72
N GLY A 137 32.15 -0.90 16.31
CA GLY A 137 32.00 -1.58 17.59
C GLY A 137 30.91 -0.95 18.47
N VAL A 138 30.17 -1.78 19.22
CA VAL A 138 29.11 -1.36 20.15
C VAL A 138 29.01 -2.35 21.31
N ASN A 139 28.42 -1.94 22.44
CA ASN A 139 28.24 -2.76 23.64
C ASN A 139 29.56 -3.27 24.28
N GLY A 140 30.67 -2.58 24.03
CA GLY A 140 32.01 -2.95 24.50
C GLY A 140 32.73 -3.95 23.60
N PHE A 141 32.22 -4.21 22.41
CA PHE A 141 32.93 -4.90 21.34
C PHE A 141 33.58 -3.90 20.39
N ASP A 142 34.75 -4.24 19.87
CA ASP A 142 35.45 -3.54 18.80
C ASP A 142 35.45 -4.40 17.53
N SER A 143 35.28 -3.79 16.36
CA SER A 143 35.28 -4.53 15.09
C SER A 143 36.68 -5.07 14.75
N LEU A 144 36.74 -6.35 14.37
CA LEU A 144 37.92 -7.00 13.78
C LEU A 144 37.88 -7.00 12.25
N GLY A 145 36.79 -6.52 11.66
CA GLY A 145 36.58 -6.51 10.21
C GLY A 145 35.98 -7.80 9.68
N CYS A 146 36.14 -8.00 8.36
CA CYS A 146 35.53 -9.12 7.65
C CYS A 146 36.37 -10.40 7.84
N TYR A 147 35.69 -11.51 8.05
CA TYR A 147 36.28 -12.85 8.14
C TYR A 147 35.57 -13.78 7.16
N ALA A 148 36.33 -14.71 6.59
CA ALA A 148 35.78 -15.85 5.89
C ALA A 148 35.26 -16.88 6.89
N GLU A 149 34.13 -17.49 6.54
CA GLU A 149 33.71 -18.74 7.16
C GLU A 149 34.79 -19.81 7.00
N GLY A 150 34.78 -20.79 7.91
CA GLY A 150 35.79 -21.84 7.93
C GLY A 150 35.61 -22.85 6.80
N THR A 151 36.72 -23.31 6.20
CA THR A 151 36.70 -24.32 5.13
C THR A 151 36.20 -25.69 5.58
N THR A 152 36.04 -25.92 6.89
CA THR A 152 35.54 -27.18 7.47
C THR A 152 34.31 -27.00 8.36
N GLY A 153 33.63 -25.84 8.33
CA GLY A 153 32.46 -25.52 9.15
C GLY A 153 32.44 -24.07 9.65
N ARG A 154 31.42 -23.70 10.44
CA ARG A 154 31.23 -22.29 10.86
C ARG A 154 32.39 -21.75 11.70
N ALA A 155 32.84 -20.53 11.41
CA ALA A 155 33.92 -19.82 12.07
C ALA A 155 33.56 -19.45 13.52
N LEU A 156 32.29 -19.13 13.77
CA LEU A 156 31.68 -19.00 15.09
C LEU A 156 30.51 -19.98 15.19
N THR A 157 30.58 -20.93 16.11
CA THR A 157 29.73 -22.13 16.08
C THR A 157 28.41 -22.01 16.85
N TYR A 158 28.23 -20.96 17.66
CA TYR A 158 27.02 -20.76 18.45
C TYR A 158 26.08 -19.75 17.80
N ASN A 159 24.89 -20.16 17.36
CA ASN A 159 23.87 -19.22 16.87
C ASN A 159 23.16 -18.53 18.05
N ALA A 160 23.16 -17.20 18.07
CA ALA A 160 22.63 -16.40 19.18
C ALA A 160 21.10 -16.26 19.21
N GLY A 161 20.39 -16.77 18.20
CA GLY A 161 18.92 -16.76 18.15
C GLY A 161 18.29 -15.37 17.99
N VAL A 162 19.03 -14.39 17.45
CA VAL A 162 18.48 -13.06 17.15
C VAL A 162 17.58 -13.16 15.92
N ALA A 163 16.35 -12.65 16.02
CA ALA A 163 15.38 -12.70 14.92
C ALA A 163 15.90 -11.96 13.67
N GLY A 164 16.04 -12.70 12.57
CA GLY A 164 16.77 -12.24 11.38
C GLY A 164 16.18 -11.01 10.67
N ALA A 165 14.87 -10.78 10.73
CA ALA A 165 14.23 -9.58 10.15
C ALA A 165 14.63 -8.28 10.86
N ASN A 166 15.11 -8.37 12.09
CA ASN A 166 15.40 -7.24 12.96
C ASN A 166 16.87 -7.17 13.38
N LEU A 167 17.75 -7.94 12.72
CA LEU A 167 19.16 -8.07 13.10
C LEU A 167 19.92 -6.75 12.93
N THR A 168 20.64 -6.35 13.98
CA THR A 168 21.63 -5.26 13.94
C THR A 168 22.91 -5.72 14.63
N VAL A 169 24.05 -5.07 14.34
CA VAL A 169 25.32 -5.33 15.05
C VAL A 169 25.14 -5.16 16.56
N ALA A 170 24.39 -4.15 16.99
CA ALA A 170 24.08 -3.91 18.39
C ALA A 170 23.28 -5.05 19.04
N LYS A 171 22.30 -5.63 18.35
CA LYS A 171 21.53 -6.76 18.89
C LYS A 171 22.35 -8.04 18.94
N CYS A 172 23.18 -8.29 17.93
CA CYS A 172 24.04 -9.47 17.89
C CYS A 172 25.12 -9.44 19.00
N THR A 173 25.84 -8.31 19.13
CA THR A 173 26.85 -8.14 20.19
C THR A 173 26.22 -8.21 21.59
N ALA A 174 25.01 -7.67 21.78
CA ALA A 174 24.30 -7.79 23.05
C ALA A 174 23.92 -9.25 23.37
N ALA A 175 23.44 -10.02 22.39
CA ALA A 175 23.08 -11.42 22.55
C ALA A 175 24.31 -12.29 22.86
N CYS A 176 25.41 -12.11 22.12
CA CYS A 176 26.66 -12.84 22.38
C CYS A 176 27.26 -12.51 23.76
N ARG A 177 27.16 -11.25 24.19
CA ARG A 177 27.56 -10.86 25.55
C ARG A 177 26.70 -11.52 26.61
N ALA A 178 25.38 -11.55 26.43
CA ALA A 178 24.47 -12.22 27.35
C ALA A 178 24.73 -13.73 27.44
N ALA A 179 25.21 -14.33 26.35
CA ALA A 179 25.63 -15.73 26.28
C ALA A 179 27.09 -15.98 26.74
N ASN A 180 27.77 -14.99 27.31
CA ASN A 180 29.16 -15.05 27.80
C ASN A 180 30.23 -15.37 26.74
N TYR A 181 29.99 -15.04 25.47
CA TYR A 181 30.99 -15.18 24.41
C TYR A 181 31.77 -13.88 24.19
N ILE A 182 33.06 -14.02 23.85
CA ILE A 182 33.96 -12.87 23.62
C ILE A 182 34.03 -12.44 22.15
N LEU A 183 33.54 -13.26 21.21
CA LEU A 183 33.39 -12.93 19.80
C LEU A 183 31.91 -12.94 19.40
N ALA A 184 31.53 -11.96 18.58
CA ALA A 184 30.25 -11.90 17.89
C ALA A 184 30.49 -11.73 16.38
N GLY A 185 29.72 -12.43 15.56
CA GLY A 185 29.79 -12.36 14.10
C GLY A 185 28.39 -12.19 13.53
N VAL A 186 28.24 -11.23 12.62
CA VAL A 186 27.02 -11.05 11.84
C VAL A 186 27.26 -11.47 10.40
N GLU A 187 26.33 -12.26 9.86
CA GLU A 187 26.43 -12.89 8.54
C GLU A 187 25.09 -12.81 7.79
N TYR A 188 25.17 -12.81 6.45
CA TYR A 188 24.02 -12.88 5.56
C TYR A 188 22.90 -11.84 5.80
N GLY A 189 23.25 -10.69 6.38
CA GLY A 189 22.31 -9.62 6.74
C GLY A 189 21.36 -9.92 7.91
N GLY A 190 21.13 -11.19 8.23
CA GLY A 190 20.13 -11.66 9.18
C GLY A 190 20.60 -12.71 10.19
N GLU A 191 21.84 -13.20 10.10
CA GLU A 191 22.39 -14.23 10.99
C GLU A 191 23.35 -13.66 12.05
N CYS A 192 23.31 -14.24 13.26
CA CYS A 192 24.17 -13.84 14.38
C CYS A 192 24.78 -15.07 15.05
N TYR A 193 26.11 -15.10 15.06
CA TYR A 193 26.90 -16.18 15.63
C TYR A 193 27.88 -15.67 16.69
N CYS A 194 28.18 -16.50 17.68
CA CYS A 194 29.08 -16.20 18.79
C CYS A 194 30.14 -17.28 18.96
N GLY A 195 31.25 -16.92 19.59
CA GLY A 195 32.29 -17.87 19.93
C GLY A 195 33.34 -17.28 20.87
N ASN A 196 34.30 -18.09 21.28
CA ASN A 196 35.46 -17.63 22.05
C ASN A 196 36.77 -17.70 21.24
N THR A 197 36.74 -18.38 20.10
CA THR A 197 37.84 -18.52 19.14
C THR A 197 37.26 -18.57 17.74
N ILE A 198 38.01 -18.12 16.74
CA ILE A 198 37.71 -18.40 15.33
C ILE A 198 38.08 -19.85 15.04
N SER A 199 37.12 -20.64 14.57
CA SER A 199 37.23 -22.10 14.41
C SER A 199 37.19 -22.52 12.94
N ASN A 200 37.44 -23.80 12.66
CA ASN A 200 37.23 -24.43 11.35
C ASN A 200 37.98 -23.79 10.15
N GLY A 201 39.09 -23.08 10.41
CA GLY A 201 39.86 -22.40 9.39
C GLY A 201 39.33 -21.01 9.01
N GLY A 202 38.39 -20.45 9.79
CA GLY A 202 37.96 -19.06 9.61
C GLY A 202 39.16 -18.12 9.73
N ALA A 203 39.24 -17.15 8.82
CA ALA A 203 40.41 -16.27 8.70
C ALA A 203 39.98 -14.87 8.27
N PRO A 204 40.77 -13.82 8.58
CA PRO A 204 40.50 -12.47 8.09
C PRO A 204 40.36 -12.46 6.56
N ALA A 205 39.33 -11.77 6.07
CA ALA A 205 39.04 -11.60 4.66
C ALA A 205 39.08 -10.12 4.29
N THR A 206 39.62 -9.80 3.11
CA THR A 206 39.73 -8.41 2.63
C THR A 206 38.47 -7.90 1.94
N SER A 207 37.51 -8.79 1.62
CA SER A 207 36.29 -8.47 0.88
C SER A 207 35.19 -9.53 1.09
N GLY A 208 33.94 -9.18 0.79
CA GLY A 208 32.79 -10.10 0.80
C GLY A 208 31.78 -9.88 1.94
N CYS A 209 32.07 -8.99 2.90
CA CYS A 209 31.13 -8.58 3.93
C CYS A 209 30.33 -7.33 3.50
N SER A 210 29.48 -7.46 2.49
CA SER A 210 28.76 -6.35 1.85
C SER A 210 27.23 -6.39 1.98
N MET A 211 26.65 -7.38 2.67
CA MET A 211 25.21 -7.45 2.91
C MET A 211 24.80 -6.51 4.03
N LEU A 212 23.68 -5.81 3.85
CA LEU A 212 23.11 -4.91 4.84
C LEU A 212 22.52 -5.66 6.03
N CYS A 213 22.60 -5.10 7.22
CA CYS A 213 21.84 -5.62 8.35
C CYS A 213 20.33 -5.41 8.11
N ASN A 214 19.53 -6.47 8.19
CA ASN A 214 18.09 -6.43 7.97
C ASN A 214 17.36 -5.45 8.91
N GLY A 215 17.86 -5.27 10.13
CA GLY A 215 17.31 -4.33 11.12
C GLY A 215 18.01 -2.97 11.17
N ASN A 216 19.07 -2.74 10.38
CA ASN A 216 19.75 -1.44 10.28
C ASN A 216 20.54 -1.32 8.95
N SER A 217 19.93 -0.72 7.93
CA SER A 217 20.52 -0.59 6.61
C SER A 217 21.71 0.39 6.52
N SER A 218 22.09 1.07 7.61
CA SER A 218 23.29 1.93 7.67
C SER A 218 24.59 1.15 7.94
N GLU A 219 24.49 -0.16 8.22
CA GLU A 219 25.62 -1.02 8.60
C GLU A 219 25.66 -2.30 7.77
N VAL A 220 26.85 -2.86 7.55
CA VAL A 220 27.03 -4.17 6.90
C VAL A 220 27.08 -5.33 7.91
N CYS A 221 26.29 -6.36 7.66
CA CYS A 221 26.17 -7.59 8.43
C CYS A 221 26.67 -8.80 7.62
N GLY A 222 27.96 -8.81 7.27
CA GLY A 222 28.61 -9.93 6.60
C GLY A 222 28.19 -10.09 5.14
N GLY A 223 28.20 -11.31 4.63
CA GLY A 223 27.82 -11.70 3.27
C GLY A 223 27.74 -13.23 3.13
N PRO A 224 27.54 -13.78 1.91
CA PRO A 224 27.55 -15.23 1.72
C PRO A 224 28.92 -15.81 2.10
N ASP A 225 28.95 -16.71 3.09
CA ASP A 225 30.15 -17.33 3.69
C ASP A 225 31.15 -16.31 4.29
N ARG A 226 30.65 -15.15 4.74
CA ARG A 226 31.47 -14.02 5.21
C ARG A 226 30.82 -13.36 6.42
N LEU A 227 31.57 -13.16 7.49
CA LEU A 227 31.08 -12.56 8.72
C LEU A 227 31.86 -11.29 9.09
N ASN A 228 31.17 -10.23 9.49
CA ASN A 228 31.83 -9.13 10.20
C ASN A 228 31.96 -9.52 11.67
N VAL A 229 33.20 -9.61 12.17
CA VAL A 229 33.52 -10.11 13.50
C VAL A 229 33.83 -8.97 14.47
N TYR A 230 33.38 -9.11 15.71
CA TYR A 230 33.51 -8.15 16.78
C TYR A 230 34.11 -8.81 18.02
N ASN A 231 35.03 -8.11 18.70
CA ASN A 231 35.81 -8.60 19.83
C ASN A 231 35.51 -7.82 21.11
N PHE A 232 35.02 -8.51 22.14
CA PHE A 232 34.66 -7.88 23.39
C PHE A 232 35.90 -7.43 24.17
N GLN A 233 36.07 -6.12 24.33
CA GLN A 233 37.14 -5.47 25.10
C GLN A 233 38.56 -5.97 24.73
N GLY A 234 38.78 -6.33 23.46
CA GLY A 234 40.07 -6.83 22.99
C GLY A 234 40.51 -8.16 23.63
N ARG A 235 39.59 -8.96 24.18
CA ARG A 235 39.93 -10.20 24.90
C ARG A 235 40.37 -11.34 24.00
N TYR A 236 40.03 -11.29 22.72
CA TYR A 236 40.57 -12.19 21.71
C TYR A 236 41.82 -11.58 21.06
N ASP A 237 42.95 -12.29 21.13
CA ASP A 237 44.21 -11.87 20.48
C ASP A 237 44.54 -12.83 19.31
N PRO A 238 44.41 -12.38 18.06
CA PRO A 238 44.73 -13.20 16.88
C PRO A 238 46.22 -13.47 16.69
N THR A 239 47.12 -12.83 17.46
CA THR A 239 48.58 -12.97 17.36
C THR A 239 49.19 -13.89 18.44
N SER A 240 48.37 -14.40 19.37
CA SER A 240 48.80 -15.32 20.42
C SER A 240 49.01 -16.74 19.86
N THR A 241 50.20 -17.01 19.31
CA THR A 241 50.65 -18.37 18.98
C THR A 241 51.26 -19.06 20.20
N THR A 242 50.52 -19.97 20.84
CA THR A 242 51.07 -21.00 21.75
C THR A 242 50.83 -22.40 21.18
N SER A 243 51.93 -22.99 20.69
CA SER A 243 52.24 -24.39 20.34
C SER A 243 51.95 -25.38 21.50
N ALA A 244 51.80 -26.70 21.38
CA ALA A 244 52.30 -27.80 20.50
C ALA A 244 51.64 -29.15 20.98
N PRO A 245 51.97 -30.40 20.53
CA PRO A 245 53.06 -30.91 19.65
C PRO A 245 52.61 -31.99 18.59
N THR A 246 53.35 -32.57 17.63
CA THR A 246 54.69 -32.47 16.98
C THR A 246 54.72 -33.51 15.86
N GLY A 247 55.33 -33.22 14.70
CA GLY A 247 55.84 -34.24 13.75
C GLY A 247 55.97 -33.79 12.28
N GLU A 248 57.18 -33.41 11.85
CA GLU A 248 57.67 -33.12 10.48
C GLU A 248 58.56 -34.30 9.96
N PRO A 249 59.19 -34.33 8.74
CA PRO A 249 59.00 -33.58 7.47
C PRO A 249 59.10 -34.44 6.16
N THR A 250 58.85 -33.86 4.96
CA THR A 250 59.82 -33.70 3.83
C THR A 250 59.19 -33.62 2.41
N GLY A 251 59.53 -32.55 1.66
CA GLY A 251 59.93 -32.60 0.23
C GLY A 251 58.93 -32.26 -0.89
N GLY A 252 59.06 -31.09 -1.53
CA GLY A 252 58.70 -30.88 -2.96
C GLY A 252 59.85 -31.34 -3.90
N PRO A 253 59.81 -31.20 -5.26
CA PRO A 253 58.99 -30.31 -6.12
C PRO A 253 58.53 -30.90 -7.50
N GLY A 254 57.77 -30.14 -8.32
CA GLY A 254 57.84 -30.24 -9.80
C GLY A 254 56.53 -30.08 -10.60
N ALA A 255 56.45 -29.04 -11.43
CA ALA A 255 55.34 -28.78 -12.36
C ALA A 255 55.36 -29.72 -13.58
N SER A 256 54.25 -30.43 -13.80
CA SER A 256 53.87 -31.14 -15.03
C SER A 256 52.36 -31.05 -15.20
N GLY A 257 51.85 -30.94 -16.43
CA GLY A 257 50.40 -30.91 -16.70
C GLY A 257 49.65 -32.14 -16.14
N PRO A 258 48.31 -32.14 -16.17
CA PRO A 258 47.52 -33.10 -15.41
C PRO A 258 47.92 -34.54 -15.71
N SER A 259 48.13 -35.31 -14.65
CA SER A 259 48.60 -36.70 -14.74
C SER A 259 47.71 -37.60 -13.91
N GLN A 260 47.64 -38.90 -14.23
CA GLN A 260 46.95 -39.87 -13.38
C GLN A 260 47.96 -40.39 -12.33
N PRO A 261 47.81 -40.07 -11.04
CA PRO A 261 48.75 -40.52 -10.02
C PRO A 261 48.74 -42.04 -9.91
N ALA A 262 49.91 -42.66 -9.77
CA ALA A 262 50.02 -44.13 -9.70
C ALA A 262 49.35 -44.73 -8.45
N SER A 263 49.22 -43.93 -7.37
CA SER A 263 48.62 -44.32 -6.10
C SER A 263 48.04 -43.11 -5.39
N ILE A 264 46.92 -43.28 -4.69
CA ILE A 264 46.28 -42.29 -3.83
C ILE A 264 45.92 -42.96 -2.51
N GLY A 265 46.56 -42.55 -1.42
CA GLY A 265 46.45 -43.22 -0.12
C GLY A 265 46.81 -44.72 -0.20
N ASP A 266 45.98 -45.58 0.39
CA ASP A 266 46.14 -47.04 0.38
C ASP A 266 45.68 -47.71 -0.93
N TYR A 267 45.46 -46.96 -2.01
CA TYR A 267 44.92 -47.47 -3.26
C TYR A 267 45.85 -47.22 -4.44
N ASP A 268 46.05 -48.26 -5.25
CA ASP A 268 46.83 -48.23 -6.49
C ASP A 268 45.91 -47.97 -7.68
N TRP A 269 46.41 -47.26 -8.70
CA TRP A 269 45.68 -47.03 -9.94
C TRP A 269 45.34 -48.36 -10.61
N TYR A 270 44.04 -48.65 -10.72
CA TYR A 270 43.52 -49.92 -11.25
C TYR A 270 43.21 -49.83 -12.74
N GLY A 271 42.88 -48.64 -13.24
CA GLY A 271 42.68 -48.36 -14.66
C GLY A 271 41.33 -47.73 -14.98
N CYS A 272 41.18 -47.25 -16.22
CA CYS A 272 39.93 -46.71 -16.72
C CYS A 272 38.91 -47.84 -16.98
N ARG A 273 37.66 -47.64 -16.56
CA ARG A 273 36.57 -48.63 -16.66
C ARG A 273 35.32 -47.99 -17.24
N THR A 274 34.51 -48.77 -17.97
CA THR A 274 33.18 -48.32 -18.39
C THR A 274 32.17 -48.47 -17.26
N GLU A 275 31.07 -47.72 -17.33
CA GLU A 275 29.87 -48.01 -16.54
C GLU A 275 29.32 -49.42 -16.82
N ALA A 276 28.47 -49.92 -15.92
CA ALA A 276 27.82 -51.21 -16.07
C ALA A 276 26.60 -51.11 -17.00
N THR A 277 26.10 -52.24 -17.53
CA THR A 277 24.99 -52.20 -18.51
C THR A 277 23.72 -51.68 -17.82
N GLY A 278 23.33 -50.43 -18.11
CA GLY A 278 22.16 -49.78 -17.52
C GLY A 278 22.29 -49.43 -16.04
N SER A 279 23.51 -49.38 -15.48
CA SER A 279 23.77 -49.06 -14.07
C SER A 279 25.21 -48.56 -13.85
N ARG A 280 25.52 -48.01 -12.67
CA ARG A 280 26.86 -47.52 -12.37
C ARG A 280 27.87 -48.65 -12.17
N ALA A 281 29.14 -48.47 -12.54
CA ALA A 281 30.20 -49.47 -12.38
C ALA A 281 30.49 -49.79 -10.89
N LEU A 282 30.49 -48.76 -10.04
CA LEU A 282 30.59 -48.85 -8.58
C LEU A 282 29.38 -48.11 -7.99
N SER A 283 28.58 -48.76 -7.14
CA SER A 283 27.32 -48.19 -6.65
C SER A 283 27.11 -48.36 -5.14
N ALA A 284 28.16 -48.73 -4.40
CA ALA A 284 28.03 -49.03 -2.97
C ALA A 284 27.97 -47.75 -2.13
N ALA A 285 28.69 -46.71 -2.53
CA ALA A 285 28.56 -45.36 -1.99
C ALA A 285 28.96 -44.37 -3.07
N THR A 286 28.39 -43.17 -3.05
CA THR A 286 28.73 -42.12 -4.01
C THR A 286 28.45 -40.77 -3.41
N PHE A 287 29.23 -39.78 -3.83
CA PHE A 287 28.90 -38.38 -3.67
C PHE A 287 29.45 -37.60 -4.86
N ALA A 288 28.87 -36.45 -5.14
CA ALA A 288 29.41 -35.51 -6.10
C ALA A 288 29.83 -34.23 -5.38
N SER A 289 30.91 -33.61 -5.83
CA SER A 289 31.42 -32.36 -5.29
C SER A 289 31.98 -31.51 -6.41
N ASP A 290 31.60 -30.24 -6.48
CA ASP A 290 32.16 -29.30 -7.46
C ASP A 290 33.60 -28.87 -7.10
N THR A 291 34.18 -29.40 -6.02
CA THR A 291 35.62 -29.32 -5.69
C THR A 291 36.26 -30.71 -5.55
N MET A 292 35.79 -31.71 -6.29
CA MET A 292 36.26 -33.11 -6.19
C MET A 292 37.76 -33.28 -6.49
N THR A 293 38.49 -34.00 -5.61
CA THR A 293 39.85 -34.50 -5.83
C THR A 293 39.89 -36.04 -5.75
N LEU A 294 40.97 -36.69 -6.20
CA LEU A 294 41.12 -38.15 -6.04
C LEU A 294 41.21 -38.53 -4.55
N GLU A 295 41.83 -37.67 -3.72
CA GLU A 295 42.02 -37.83 -2.29
C GLU A 295 40.71 -37.74 -1.50
N ASP A 296 39.80 -36.84 -1.91
CA ASP A 296 38.46 -36.73 -1.31
C ASP A 296 37.66 -38.00 -1.59
N CYS A 297 37.71 -38.48 -2.83
CA CYS A 297 37.02 -39.70 -3.20
C CYS A 297 37.60 -40.92 -2.49
N GLN A 298 38.93 -41.02 -2.41
CA GLN A 298 39.61 -42.08 -1.68
C GLN A 298 39.24 -42.09 -0.19
N THR A 299 39.21 -40.91 0.45
CA THR A 299 38.89 -40.77 1.87
C THR A 299 37.46 -41.23 2.15
N TYR A 300 36.52 -40.75 1.34
CA TYR A 300 35.12 -41.17 1.43
C TYR A 300 34.96 -42.67 1.19
N CYS A 301 35.70 -43.22 0.23
CA CYS A 301 35.65 -44.63 -0.12
C CYS A 301 36.61 -45.52 0.68
N SER A 302 37.25 -45.02 1.74
CA SER A 302 38.31 -45.74 2.48
C SER A 302 37.86 -47.07 3.08
N ALA A 303 36.56 -47.26 3.29
CA ALA A 303 35.96 -48.51 3.76
C ALA A 303 35.78 -49.59 2.67
N TYR A 304 36.00 -49.26 1.39
CA TYR A 304 35.67 -50.14 0.26
C TYR A 304 36.91 -50.78 -0.38
N THR A 305 36.74 -51.66 -1.36
CA THR A 305 37.86 -52.27 -2.11
C THR A 305 38.30 -51.39 -3.27
N TYR A 306 37.35 -50.69 -3.90
CA TYR A 306 37.56 -49.82 -5.04
C TYR A 306 36.92 -48.46 -4.78
N PHE A 307 37.56 -47.43 -5.31
CA PHE A 307 36.92 -46.15 -5.57
C PHE A 307 37.17 -45.75 -7.01
N GLY A 308 36.26 -44.98 -7.58
CA GLY A 308 36.43 -44.46 -8.92
C GLY A 308 35.76 -43.11 -9.06
N VAL A 309 36.30 -42.29 -9.94
CA VAL A 309 35.86 -40.90 -10.13
C VAL A 309 35.46 -40.70 -11.59
N GLU A 310 34.31 -40.09 -11.80
CA GLU A 310 33.69 -39.88 -13.11
C GLU A 310 33.33 -38.40 -13.30
N TYR A 311 33.33 -37.96 -14.56
CA TYR A 311 32.79 -36.66 -14.97
C TYR A 311 33.36 -35.46 -14.17
N ALA A 312 34.65 -35.51 -13.83
CA ALA A 312 35.40 -34.50 -13.07
C ALA A 312 34.98 -34.27 -11.61
N ARG A 313 33.78 -34.70 -11.20
CA ARG A 313 33.15 -34.28 -9.94
C ARG A 313 32.47 -35.39 -9.14
N GLU A 314 32.31 -36.58 -9.70
CA GLU A 314 31.47 -37.63 -9.13
C GLU A 314 32.35 -38.77 -8.61
N CYS A 315 32.24 -39.09 -7.33
CA CYS A 315 32.98 -40.16 -6.68
C CYS A 315 32.07 -41.37 -6.46
N TYR A 316 32.59 -42.56 -6.70
CA TYR A 316 31.88 -43.83 -6.59
C TYR A 316 32.74 -44.88 -5.87
N CYS A 317 32.19 -45.53 -4.85
CA CYS A 317 32.85 -46.57 -4.07
C CYS A 317 32.20 -47.93 -4.30
N GLY A 318 32.97 -49.01 -4.16
CA GLY A 318 32.42 -50.36 -4.17
C GLY A 318 33.41 -51.43 -3.77
N ASN A 319 32.91 -52.58 -3.32
CA ASN A 319 33.74 -53.75 -3.02
C ASN A 319 33.89 -54.69 -4.23
N SER A 320 33.13 -54.44 -5.30
CA SER A 320 33.10 -55.18 -6.56
C SER A 320 32.48 -54.29 -7.65
N PHE A 321 32.76 -54.57 -8.92
CA PHE A 321 32.08 -53.91 -10.04
C PHE A 321 30.72 -54.55 -10.34
N ASN A 322 29.75 -53.73 -10.71
CA ASN A 322 28.45 -54.20 -11.20
C ASN A 322 28.56 -54.88 -12.57
N ALA A 323 27.65 -55.82 -12.84
CA ALA A 323 27.68 -56.66 -14.04
C ALA A 323 27.56 -55.83 -15.33
N GLY A 324 28.57 -55.96 -16.20
CA GLY A 324 28.62 -55.24 -17.48
C GLY A 324 29.74 -54.20 -17.58
N SER A 325 30.34 -53.78 -16.46
CA SER A 325 31.50 -52.88 -16.46
C SER A 325 32.76 -53.58 -17.01
N LYS A 326 33.45 -52.94 -17.97
CA LYS A 326 34.63 -53.50 -18.68
C LYS A 326 35.81 -52.54 -18.62
N ALA A 327 37.03 -53.06 -18.75
CA ALA A 327 38.24 -52.23 -18.87
C ALA A 327 38.20 -51.39 -20.15
N ALA A 328 38.59 -50.12 -20.05
CA ALA A 328 38.70 -49.16 -21.14
C ALA A 328 40.16 -48.67 -21.29
N PRO A 329 40.56 -48.15 -22.47
CA PRO A 329 41.88 -47.53 -22.64
C PRO A 329 42.11 -46.40 -21.63
N ALA A 330 43.32 -46.31 -21.05
CA ALA A 330 43.59 -45.34 -19.99
C ALA A 330 43.37 -43.87 -20.41
N GLY A 331 43.61 -43.53 -21.68
CA GLY A 331 43.39 -42.18 -22.21
C GLY A 331 41.93 -41.77 -22.35
N ASP A 332 40.98 -42.70 -22.21
CA ASP A 332 39.54 -42.39 -22.24
C ASP A 332 39.10 -41.68 -20.94
N CYS A 333 39.85 -41.83 -19.85
CA CYS A 333 39.63 -41.14 -18.58
C CYS A 333 40.51 -39.87 -18.52
N SER A 334 40.14 -38.85 -19.30
CA SER A 334 40.99 -37.66 -19.56
C SER A 334 40.41 -36.32 -19.08
N MET A 335 39.31 -36.31 -18.31
CA MET A 335 38.80 -35.09 -17.68
C MET A 335 39.56 -34.79 -16.39
N THR A 336 39.95 -33.53 -16.19
CA THR A 336 40.60 -33.09 -14.96
C THR A 336 39.61 -33.01 -13.81
N CYS A 337 40.04 -33.29 -12.59
CA CYS A 337 39.20 -33.14 -11.40
C CYS A 337 38.80 -31.67 -11.19
N MET A 338 37.56 -31.39 -10.78
CA MET A 338 37.12 -30.01 -10.54
C MET A 338 37.79 -29.36 -9.32
N GLY A 339 38.21 -30.15 -8.34
CA GLY A 339 38.97 -29.70 -7.18
C GLY A 339 40.49 -29.71 -7.35
N ASP A 340 41.02 -30.38 -8.38
CA ASP A 340 42.45 -30.43 -8.67
C ASP A 340 42.70 -30.54 -10.19
N ALA A 341 43.12 -29.43 -10.80
CA ALA A 341 43.38 -29.35 -12.23
C ALA A 341 44.67 -30.07 -12.68
N GLU A 342 45.47 -30.60 -11.74
CA GLU A 342 46.69 -31.37 -12.01
C GLU A 342 46.47 -32.89 -12.02
N GLN A 343 45.23 -33.36 -11.81
CA GLN A 343 44.86 -34.78 -11.81
C GLN A 343 43.64 -35.10 -12.68
N TYR A 344 43.53 -36.35 -13.17
CA TYR A 344 42.37 -36.81 -13.95
C TYR A 344 41.32 -37.57 -13.11
N CYS A 345 40.05 -37.19 -13.26
CA CYS A 345 38.87 -37.75 -12.60
C CYS A 345 37.83 -38.26 -13.64
N GLY A 346 38.24 -39.28 -14.40
CA GLY A 346 37.36 -40.00 -15.34
C GLY A 346 37.03 -39.23 -16.62
N ALA A 347 35.91 -39.56 -17.24
CA ALA A 347 35.22 -38.83 -18.31
C ALA A 347 33.76 -39.31 -18.38
N GLY A 348 32.95 -38.81 -19.31
CA GLY A 348 31.56 -39.31 -19.49
C GLY A 348 31.52 -40.81 -19.80
N ASP A 349 30.82 -41.58 -18.97
CA ASP A 349 30.72 -43.04 -18.98
C ASP A 349 32.07 -43.76 -18.79
N ARG A 350 33.08 -43.09 -18.22
CA ARG A 350 34.45 -43.60 -18.04
C ARG A 350 34.95 -43.28 -16.64
N LEU A 351 35.06 -44.32 -15.83
CA LEU A 351 35.44 -44.24 -14.43
C LEU A 351 36.95 -44.40 -14.26
N SER A 352 37.61 -43.40 -13.67
CA SER A 352 39.00 -43.52 -13.24
C SER A 352 39.05 -44.32 -11.94
N VAL A 353 39.38 -45.62 -11.99
CA VAL A 353 39.29 -46.51 -10.83
C VAL A 353 40.63 -46.78 -10.16
N TYR A 354 40.62 -46.73 -8.83
CA TYR A 354 41.68 -47.12 -7.91
C TYR A 354 41.24 -48.29 -7.04
N ALA A 355 42.13 -49.23 -6.77
CA ALA A 355 41.87 -50.42 -5.97
C ALA A 355 42.80 -50.47 -4.77
N ARG A 356 42.32 -50.98 -3.63
CA ARG A 356 43.11 -51.06 -2.40
C ARG A 356 44.37 -51.90 -2.64
N SER A 357 45.51 -51.41 -2.18
CA SER A 357 46.83 -51.98 -2.47
C SER A 357 46.89 -53.47 -2.09
N GLY A 358 47.26 -54.33 -3.03
CA GLY A 358 47.25 -55.79 -2.87
C GLY A 358 45.98 -56.52 -3.33
N THR A 359 44.99 -55.82 -3.90
CA THR A 359 43.81 -56.44 -4.51
C THR A 359 44.16 -57.11 -5.86
N PRO A 360 43.95 -58.43 -6.04
CA PRO A 360 44.28 -59.12 -7.29
C PRO A 360 43.34 -58.74 -8.46
N PRO A 361 43.79 -58.77 -9.73
CA PRO A 361 42.91 -58.58 -10.87
C PRO A 361 41.95 -59.78 -11.06
N PRO A 362 40.75 -59.61 -11.66
CA PRO A 362 39.62 -60.49 -11.40
C PRO A 362 39.59 -61.74 -12.30
N SER A 363 39.16 -62.86 -11.70
CA SER A 363 38.68 -64.07 -12.38
C SER A 363 37.27 -64.45 -11.90
N SER A 364 36.43 -64.90 -12.85
CA SER A 364 34.96 -65.11 -12.83
C SER A 364 34.44 -66.34 -12.05
N THR A 365 33.19 -66.32 -11.52
CA THR A 365 32.03 -67.23 -11.84
C THR A 365 30.81 -67.19 -10.86
N THR A 366 29.60 -67.30 -11.43
CA THR A 366 28.23 -67.89 -11.11
C THR A 366 27.94 -68.54 -9.72
N ASP A 367 26.71 -68.70 -9.14
CA ASP A 367 25.35 -69.10 -9.63
C ASP A 367 24.23 -68.96 -8.53
N ALA A 368 22.99 -69.40 -8.81
CA ALA A 368 21.64 -68.99 -8.33
C ALA A 368 20.86 -69.69 -7.14
N GLY A 369 19.82 -68.98 -6.61
CA GLY A 369 18.43 -69.38 -6.20
C GLY A 369 18.14 -70.24 -4.93
N PRO A 370 16.87 -70.49 -4.46
CA PRO A 370 15.59 -69.71 -4.50
C PRO A 370 14.61 -69.82 -3.23
N THR A 371 13.58 -68.93 -3.16
CA THR A 371 12.15 -68.99 -2.65
C THR A 371 11.62 -69.56 -1.29
N THR A 372 10.67 -68.85 -0.61
CA THR A 372 9.27 -69.29 -0.20
C THR A 372 8.49 -68.24 0.67
N THR A 373 7.18 -68.50 0.92
CA THR A 373 5.99 -67.60 1.14
C THR A 373 5.44 -67.38 2.58
N SER A 374 4.64 -66.30 2.74
CA SER A 374 3.41 -66.12 3.60
C SER A 374 3.49 -65.59 5.06
N SER A 375 3.00 -64.36 5.21
CA SER A 375 2.21 -63.70 6.29
C SER A 375 2.73 -62.27 6.47
N VAL A 376 1.90 -61.24 6.26
CA VAL A 376 2.36 -59.84 6.41
C VAL A 376 2.68 -59.61 7.90
N PRO A 377 3.95 -59.39 8.26
CA PRO A 377 4.35 -59.20 9.64
C PRO A 377 3.83 -57.86 10.16
N ALA A 378 3.55 -57.81 11.45
CA ALA A 378 3.25 -56.56 12.14
C ALA A 378 4.40 -55.55 11.92
N VAL A 379 4.06 -54.30 11.58
CA VAL A 379 5.03 -53.22 11.47
C VAL A 379 5.58 -52.93 12.88
N THR A 380 6.88 -53.16 13.08
CA THR A 380 7.60 -52.97 14.35
C THR A 380 8.68 -51.90 14.20
N GLY A 381 9.06 -51.24 15.30
CA GLY A 381 10.13 -50.23 15.31
C GLY A 381 9.73 -48.83 14.83
N ILE A 382 8.42 -48.56 14.72
CA ILE A 382 7.87 -47.23 14.42
C ILE A 382 7.91 -46.35 15.69
N PRO A 383 7.92 -45.00 15.54
CA PRO A 383 7.97 -44.09 16.68
C PRO A 383 6.85 -44.32 17.70
N ASP A 384 7.12 -44.04 18.97
CA ASP A 384 6.14 -44.20 20.06
C ASP A 384 4.86 -43.40 19.76
N GLY A 385 3.69 -44.05 19.87
CA GLY A 385 2.37 -43.47 19.54
C GLY A 385 1.90 -43.70 18.11
N TRP A 386 2.80 -44.10 17.20
CA TRP A 386 2.44 -44.33 15.79
C TRP A 386 1.89 -45.74 15.56
N SER A 387 1.06 -45.89 14.53
CA SER A 387 0.51 -47.19 14.11
C SER A 387 0.31 -47.27 12.59
N TYR A 388 0.32 -48.49 12.05
CA TYR A 388 0.05 -48.74 10.64
C TYR A 388 -1.42 -48.50 10.32
N GLN A 389 -1.67 -47.72 9.27
CA GLN A 389 -3.01 -47.24 8.90
C GLN A 389 -3.59 -47.92 7.66
N GLY A 390 -2.88 -48.91 7.09
CA GLY A 390 -3.29 -49.63 5.90
C GLY A 390 -2.68 -49.09 4.61
N CYS A 391 -3.06 -49.73 3.51
CA CYS A 391 -2.70 -49.35 2.14
C CYS A 391 -3.67 -48.29 1.57
N TRP A 392 -3.12 -47.23 0.96
CA TRP A 392 -3.88 -46.12 0.39
C TRP A 392 -3.58 -45.95 -1.10
N ILE A 393 -4.58 -45.50 -1.86
CA ILE A 393 -4.42 -45.17 -3.28
C ILE A 393 -3.75 -43.81 -3.40
N ASP A 394 -2.61 -43.76 -4.09
CA ASP A 394 -1.88 -42.55 -4.45
C ASP A 394 -2.12 -42.21 -5.94
N GLY A 395 -2.09 -40.94 -6.33
CA GLY A 395 -2.08 -40.57 -7.76
C GLY A 395 -3.44 -40.45 -8.50
N LYS A 396 -4.60 -40.58 -7.86
CA LYS A 396 -5.90 -40.36 -8.55
C LYS A 396 -6.22 -38.88 -8.83
N ALA A 397 -5.70 -37.98 -8.01
CA ALA A 397 -5.84 -36.53 -8.14
C ALA A 397 -4.56 -35.77 -7.72
N GLY A 398 -3.40 -36.44 -7.83
CA GLY A 398 -2.10 -35.98 -7.30
C GLY A 398 -1.59 -36.80 -6.11
N ARG A 399 -0.37 -36.49 -5.63
CA ARG A 399 0.28 -37.17 -4.49
C ARG A 399 -0.51 -36.95 -3.21
N ILE A 400 -0.76 -38.01 -2.43
CA ILE A 400 -1.52 -37.91 -1.17
C ILE A 400 -0.67 -37.46 0.02
N LEU A 401 0.65 -37.48 -0.11
CA LEU A 401 1.63 -36.94 0.84
C LEU A 401 2.59 -36.00 0.09
N PRO A 402 2.70 -34.71 0.47
CA PRO A 402 3.30 -33.68 -0.39
C PRO A 402 4.84 -33.62 -0.35
N TYR A 403 5.50 -34.22 0.65
CA TYR A 403 6.96 -34.11 0.82
C TYR A 403 7.63 -35.47 0.60
N GLN A 404 8.60 -35.57 -0.30
CA GLN A 404 9.38 -36.80 -0.51
C GLN A 404 10.75 -36.66 0.14
N VAL A 405 11.13 -37.60 1.02
CA VAL A 405 12.52 -37.72 1.46
C VAL A 405 13.32 -38.52 0.42
N PRO A 406 14.64 -38.33 0.30
CA PRO A 406 15.46 -39.07 -0.65
C PRO A 406 15.23 -40.59 -0.56
N ASP A 407 15.07 -41.22 -1.72
CA ASP A 407 14.80 -42.65 -1.83
C ASP A 407 15.92 -43.47 -1.16
N SER A 408 15.56 -44.52 -0.43
CA SER A 408 16.50 -45.26 0.42
C SER A 408 16.40 -46.77 0.24
N GLN A 409 17.54 -47.45 0.09
CA GLN A 409 17.62 -48.91 0.12
C GLN A 409 17.57 -49.49 1.54
N ALA A 410 17.57 -48.63 2.56
CA ALA A 410 17.23 -49.00 3.92
C ALA A 410 15.76 -48.69 4.25
N ASN A 411 14.96 -48.29 3.26
CA ASN A 411 13.58 -47.89 3.49
C ASN A 411 12.75 -49.05 4.08
N SER A 412 12.00 -48.69 5.10
CA SER A 412 11.02 -49.51 5.79
C SER A 412 9.99 -48.56 6.41
N PRO A 413 8.80 -49.02 6.82
CA PRO A 413 7.83 -48.17 7.50
C PRO A 413 8.41 -47.50 8.76
N ALA A 414 9.32 -48.18 9.48
CA ALA A 414 10.01 -47.63 10.64
C ALA A 414 11.02 -46.52 10.27
N VAL A 415 11.84 -46.76 9.26
CA VAL A 415 12.84 -45.79 8.78
C VAL A 415 12.17 -44.56 8.16
N CYS A 416 11.11 -44.78 7.39
CA CYS A 416 10.31 -43.72 6.80
C CYS A 416 9.59 -42.91 7.88
N ALA A 417 8.96 -43.56 8.86
CA ALA A 417 8.32 -42.87 9.99
C ALA A 417 9.32 -42.05 10.82
N ALA A 418 10.52 -42.57 11.08
CA ALA A 418 11.57 -41.84 11.79
C ALA A 418 12.08 -40.62 11.00
N ALA A 419 12.27 -40.75 9.68
CA ALA A 419 12.68 -39.66 8.81
C ALA A 419 11.60 -38.56 8.73
N CYS A 420 10.34 -38.97 8.58
CA CYS A 420 9.22 -38.02 8.56
C CYS A 420 9.03 -37.32 9.91
N LEU A 421 9.16 -38.04 11.03
CA LEU A 421 9.13 -37.43 12.36
C LEU A 421 10.29 -36.44 12.57
N ALA A 422 11.51 -36.76 12.11
CA ALA A 422 12.66 -35.87 12.16
C ALA A 422 12.48 -34.61 11.29
N ALA A 423 11.73 -34.72 10.19
CA ALA A 423 11.32 -33.60 9.34
C ALA A 423 10.07 -32.84 9.88
N GLY A 424 9.53 -33.22 11.05
CA GLY A 424 8.41 -32.54 11.70
C GLY A 424 7.02 -32.98 11.23
N TYR A 425 6.90 -34.13 10.56
CA TYR A 425 5.64 -34.67 10.05
C TYR A 425 5.07 -35.80 10.91
N ILE A 426 3.74 -35.89 11.00
CA ILE A 426 3.04 -36.93 11.80
C ILE A 426 2.54 -38.13 10.99
N ILE A 427 2.75 -38.12 9.67
CA ILE A 427 2.41 -39.20 8.75
C ILE A 427 3.62 -39.52 7.88
N SER A 428 3.84 -40.81 7.67
CA SER A 428 4.80 -41.36 6.72
C SER A 428 4.11 -42.34 5.79
N GLY A 429 4.60 -42.41 4.56
CA GLY A 429 4.06 -43.27 3.53
C GLY A 429 5.18 -43.86 2.70
N THR A 430 5.22 -45.18 2.60
CA THR A 430 6.21 -45.86 1.76
C THR A 430 5.58 -46.30 0.44
N GLU A 431 6.25 -46.01 -0.67
CA GLU A 431 5.81 -46.36 -2.02
C GLU A 431 6.96 -47.00 -2.80
N TYR A 432 6.64 -47.89 -3.75
CA TYR A 432 7.62 -48.54 -4.64
C TYR A 432 8.85 -49.16 -3.92
N GLY A 433 8.71 -49.57 -2.66
CA GLY A 433 9.79 -50.15 -1.86
C GLY A 433 10.75 -49.10 -1.27
N VAL A 434 11.33 -48.24 -2.11
CA VAL A 434 12.43 -47.32 -1.72
C VAL A 434 11.98 -45.91 -1.40
N GLN A 435 10.78 -45.51 -1.85
CA GLN A 435 10.31 -44.13 -1.72
C GLN A 435 9.65 -43.93 -0.37
N CYS A 436 9.87 -42.76 0.20
CA CYS A 436 9.26 -42.36 1.46
C CYS A 436 8.71 -40.94 1.32
N PHE A 437 7.43 -40.80 1.61
CA PHE A 437 6.69 -39.54 1.58
C PHE A 437 6.20 -39.19 2.98
N CYS A 438 6.17 -37.91 3.30
CA CYS A 438 5.79 -37.38 4.59
C CYS A 438 4.66 -36.35 4.43
N GLY A 439 3.87 -36.21 5.48
CA GLY A 439 2.82 -35.19 5.54
C GLY A 439 2.19 -35.11 6.93
N ASN A 440 1.32 -34.13 7.10
CA ASN A 440 0.52 -33.98 8.33
C ASN A 440 -0.95 -34.40 8.15
N ALA A 441 -1.34 -34.73 6.92
CA ALA A 441 -2.63 -35.27 6.54
C ALA A 441 -2.49 -36.05 5.22
N ILE A 442 -3.52 -36.82 4.87
CA ILE A 442 -3.67 -37.44 3.55
C ILE A 442 -4.41 -36.44 2.65
N TYR A 443 -3.85 -36.08 1.49
CA TYR A 443 -4.43 -35.11 0.56
C TYR A 443 -4.99 -35.79 -0.70
N ASN A 444 -5.55 -35.01 -1.63
CA ASN A 444 -5.93 -35.46 -2.97
C ASN A 444 -6.92 -36.63 -3.01
N GLY A 445 -7.77 -36.75 -1.99
CA GLY A 445 -8.80 -37.79 -1.93
C GLY A 445 -8.25 -39.20 -1.76
N GLY A 446 -7.05 -39.32 -1.15
CA GLY A 446 -6.49 -40.62 -0.79
C GLY A 446 -7.52 -41.47 -0.06
N ALA A 447 -7.66 -42.72 -0.49
CA ALA A 447 -8.62 -43.67 0.07
C ALA A 447 -7.94 -45.00 0.36
N LYS A 448 -8.39 -45.68 1.42
CA LYS A 448 -7.92 -47.03 1.75
C LYS A 448 -8.32 -48.01 0.65
N THR A 449 -7.43 -48.94 0.36
CA THR A 449 -7.70 -50.12 -0.46
C THR A 449 -7.30 -51.39 0.30
N ALA A 450 -7.36 -52.56 -0.34
CA ALA A 450 -6.90 -53.81 0.26
C ALA A 450 -5.40 -53.73 0.56
N ASP A 451 -4.98 -54.16 1.76
CA ASP A 451 -3.55 -54.16 2.14
C ASP A 451 -2.67 -55.01 1.20
N SER A 452 -3.25 -56.00 0.54
CA SER A 452 -2.59 -56.81 -0.49
C SER A 452 -2.12 -56.00 -1.70
N ASP A 453 -2.71 -54.82 -1.95
CA ASP A 453 -2.35 -53.96 -3.07
C ASP A 453 -0.98 -53.28 -2.84
N CYS A 454 -0.63 -53.01 -1.58
CA CYS A 454 0.69 -52.55 -1.18
C CYS A 454 1.63 -53.76 -1.08
N SER A 455 2.04 -54.26 -2.24
CA SER A 455 2.70 -55.58 -2.37
C SER A 455 4.24 -55.54 -2.38
N SER A 456 4.84 -54.37 -2.57
CA SER A 456 6.30 -54.20 -2.68
C SER A 456 7.00 -54.50 -1.36
N ALA A 457 8.06 -55.31 -1.40
CA ALA A 457 8.86 -55.58 -0.22
C ALA A 457 9.72 -54.35 0.15
N CYS A 458 9.83 -54.07 1.44
CA CYS A 458 10.71 -53.00 1.93
C CYS A 458 12.18 -53.45 1.89
N PRO A 459 13.09 -52.75 1.20
CA PRO A 459 14.50 -53.13 1.13
C PRO A 459 15.19 -53.21 2.50
N GLY A 460 14.88 -52.28 3.42
CA GLY A 460 15.43 -52.27 4.78
C GLY A 460 14.73 -53.20 5.78
N ALA A 461 13.58 -53.76 5.41
CA ALA A 461 12.86 -54.75 6.21
C ALA A 461 12.09 -55.71 5.29
N PRO A 462 12.77 -56.70 4.66
CA PRO A 462 12.21 -57.49 3.55
C PRO A 462 10.93 -58.28 3.87
N SER A 463 10.64 -58.49 5.16
CA SER A 463 9.43 -59.13 5.63
C SER A 463 8.21 -58.18 5.59
N GLN A 464 8.41 -56.85 5.65
CA GLN A 464 7.36 -55.83 5.64
C GLN A 464 7.04 -55.32 4.21
N LYS A 465 5.95 -54.56 4.09
CA LYS A 465 5.44 -54.03 2.82
C LYS A 465 5.53 -52.50 2.74
N CYS A 466 5.99 -52.01 1.60
CA CYS A 466 6.31 -50.60 1.33
C CYS A 466 5.62 -50.11 0.04
N GLY A 467 4.29 -50.15 0.05
CA GLY A 467 3.48 -49.67 -1.06
C GLY A 467 3.54 -50.52 -2.33
N ALA A 468 3.15 -49.94 -3.46
CA ALA A 468 3.26 -50.45 -4.83
C ALA A 468 2.97 -49.27 -5.80
N GLY A 469 2.82 -49.54 -7.10
CA GLY A 469 2.45 -48.47 -8.04
C GLY A 469 1.11 -47.84 -7.73
N ASP A 470 1.11 -46.51 -7.54
CA ASP A 470 -0.04 -45.71 -7.13
C ASP A 470 -0.62 -46.19 -5.76
N ARG A 471 0.21 -46.78 -4.89
CA ARG A 471 -0.21 -47.37 -3.61
C ARG A 471 0.80 -47.07 -2.50
N VAL A 472 0.36 -46.36 -1.46
CA VAL A 472 1.23 -45.96 -0.36
C VAL A 472 0.85 -46.71 0.92
N SER A 473 1.84 -47.33 1.58
CA SER A 473 1.70 -47.94 2.90
C SER A 473 1.89 -46.89 3.98
N ILE A 474 0.82 -46.52 4.70
CA ILE A 474 0.81 -45.40 5.65
C ILE A 474 1.06 -45.84 7.09
N VAL A 475 1.95 -45.13 7.79
CA VAL A 475 2.14 -45.17 9.25
C VAL A 475 2.02 -43.75 9.79
N SER A 476 1.25 -43.55 10.86
CA SER A 476 1.05 -42.22 11.46
C SER A 476 0.79 -42.27 12.96
N ASP A 477 0.98 -41.12 13.62
CA ASP A 477 0.50 -40.84 14.97
C ASP A 477 -1.03 -40.67 14.97
N GLY A 478 -1.76 -41.64 15.52
CA GLY A 478 -3.22 -41.68 15.44
C GLY A 478 -3.78 -41.90 14.02
N VAL A 479 -5.11 -41.86 13.91
CA VAL A 479 -5.81 -42.05 12.62
C VAL A 479 -5.63 -40.77 11.76
N PRO A 480 -5.02 -40.88 10.57
CA PRO A 480 -4.69 -39.72 9.77
C PRO A 480 -5.96 -39.09 9.19
N GLN A 481 -6.05 -37.77 9.25
CA GLN A 481 -7.12 -37.04 8.60
C GLN A 481 -6.90 -37.05 7.08
N ALA A 482 -7.93 -37.43 6.32
CA ALA A 482 -7.89 -37.46 4.86
C ALA A 482 -8.77 -36.35 4.28
N TYR A 483 -8.16 -35.54 3.42
CA TYR A 483 -8.80 -34.46 2.69
C TYR A 483 -9.09 -34.88 1.25
N ALA A 484 -10.24 -34.45 0.74
CA ALA A 484 -10.55 -34.52 -0.67
C ALA A 484 -9.54 -33.72 -1.51
N PRO A 485 -9.50 -33.88 -2.84
CA PRO A 485 -8.73 -33.00 -3.72
C PRO A 485 -9.10 -31.54 -3.45
N PRO A 486 -8.12 -30.62 -3.56
CA PRO A 486 -8.41 -29.20 -3.46
C PRO A 486 -9.52 -28.85 -4.44
N ALA A 487 -10.53 -28.15 -3.92
CA ALA A 487 -11.67 -27.71 -4.71
C ALA A 487 -12.05 -26.30 -4.29
N PRO A 488 -12.71 -25.53 -5.16
CA PRO A 488 -13.35 -24.29 -4.73
C PRO A 488 -14.34 -24.63 -3.61
N ILE A 489 -14.28 -23.91 -2.48
CA ILE A 489 -15.24 -24.10 -1.40
C ILE A 489 -16.58 -23.56 -1.89
N PRO A 490 -17.66 -24.36 -2.02
CA PRO A 490 -18.90 -23.88 -2.64
C PRO A 490 -19.54 -22.71 -1.89
N LYS A 491 -19.39 -22.67 -0.56
CA LYS A 491 -19.95 -21.64 0.32
C LYS A 491 -19.03 -21.34 1.50
N VAL A 492 -18.77 -20.05 1.76
CA VAL A 492 -18.00 -19.56 2.92
C VAL A 492 -18.82 -18.49 3.62
N GLY A 493 -19.50 -18.84 4.71
CA GLY A 493 -20.46 -17.92 5.33
C GLY A 493 -21.57 -17.55 4.33
N ASP A 494 -21.75 -16.26 4.08
CA ASP A 494 -22.72 -15.73 3.11
C ASP A 494 -22.16 -15.57 1.69
N TRP A 495 -20.93 -16.02 1.44
CA TRP A 495 -20.31 -16.02 0.11
C TRP A 495 -20.56 -17.34 -0.62
N THR A 496 -20.91 -17.25 -1.90
CA THR A 496 -21.15 -18.40 -2.78
C THR A 496 -20.17 -18.37 -3.95
N TYR A 497 -19.49 -19.49 -4.19
CA TYR A 497 -18.60 -19.67 -5.35
C TYR A 497 -19.37 -19.54 -6.66
N GLN A 498 -18.78 -18.86 -7.65
CA GLN A 498 -19.41 -18.58 -8.94
C GLN A 498 -18.74 -19.29 -10.12
N GLY A 499 -17.45 -19.61 -9.98
CA GLY A 499 -16.67 -20.24 -11.04
C GLY A 499 -15.26 -19.64 -11.17
N CYS A 500 -14.49 -20.23 -12.08
CA CYS A 500 -13.18 -19.74 -12.48
C CYS A 500 -13.33 -18.61 -13.52
N ALA A 501 -12.99 -17.36 -13.18
CA ALA A 501 -13.14 -16.22 -14.09
C ALA A 501 -11.81 -15.80 -14.72
N VAL A 502 -11.83 -15.35 -15.98
CA VAL A 502 -10.65 -14.76 -16.64
C VAL A 502 -10.31 -13.41 -16.01
N ASP A 503 -9.06 -13.22 -15.58
CA ASP A 503 -8.55 -11.92 -15.14
C ASP A 503 -7.69 -11.22 -16.18
N ASN A 504 -7.39 -9.94 -15.92
CA ASN A 504 -6.48 -9.11 -16.70
C ASN A 504 -6.88 -8.99 -18.19
N VAL A 505 -8.19 -8.83 -18.43
CA VAL A 505 -8.74 -8.71 -19.79
C VAL A 505 -8.36 -7.35 -20.37
N ASN A 506 -7.55 -7.35 -21.44
CA ASN A 506 -6.98 -6.14 -22.06
C ASN A 506 -6.19 -5.28 -21.05
N ASP A 507 -5.33 -5.92 -20.26
CA ASP A 507 -4.47 -5.29 -19.24
C ASP A 507 -5.26 -4.55 -18.15
N LYS A 508 -6.50 -5.01 -17.88
CA LYS A 508 -7.37 -4.46 -16.85
C LYS A 508 -7.87 -5.57 -15.94
N ARG A 509 -7.61 -5.40 -14.65
CA ARG A 509 -8.10 -6.29 -13.59
C ARG A 509 -9.63 -6.31 -13.55
N THR A 510 -10.18 -7.49 -13.34
CA THR A 510 -11.63 -7.73 -13.21
C THR A 510 -12.18 -7.01 -12.00
N PHE A 511 -11.55 -7.22 -10.85
CA PHE A 511 -11.83 -6.51 -9.61
C PHE A 511 -10.63 -5.61 -9.28
N TYR A 512 -10.90 -4.37 -8.89
CA TYR A 512 -9.89 -3.31 -8.85
C TYR A 512 -8.89 -3.46 -7.68
N TRP A 513 -9.39 -3.83 -6.49
CA TRP A 513 -8.58 -3.75 -5.27
C TRP A 513 -7.82 -5.05 -5.00
N GLN A 514 -6.53 -5.07 -5.29
CA GLN A 514 -5.64 -6.19 -5.00
C GLN A 514 -5.04 -6.09 -3.59
N VAL A 515 -5.18 -7.16 -2.80
CA VAL A 515 -4.63 -7.34 -1.46
C VAL A 515 -3.77 -8.60 -1.45
N PHE A 516 -2.55 -8.52 -0.93
CA PHE A 516 -1.60 -9.63 -0.91
C PHE A 516 -1.51 -10.26 0.49
N PHE A 517 -1.62 -11.59 0.56
CA PHE A 517 -1.60 -12.39 1.79
C PHE A 517 -0.48 -13.46 1.74
N PRO A 518 0.79 -13.06 1.91
CA PRO A 518 1.95 -13.94 1.71
C PRO A 518 1.94 -15.12 2.67
N GLY A 519 1.95 -16.35 2.13
CA GLY A 519 2.06 -17.61 2.85
C GLY A 519 0.83 -18.02 3.67
N VAL A 520 -0.21 -17.18 3.75
CA VAL A 520 -1.30 -17.37 4.72
C VAL A 520 -2.70 -17.26 4.12
N MET A 521 -2.83 -16.97 2.82
CA MET A 521 -4.15 -16.72 2.23
C MET A 521 -5.09 -17.93 2.38
N THR A 522 -6.30 -17.66 2.86
CA THR A 522 -7.42 -18.60 2.80
C THR A 522 -8.60 -17.93 2.08
N PRO A 523 -9.57 -18.69 1.53
CA PRO A 523 -10.79 -18.10 0.98
C PRO A 523 -11.45 -17.16 1.98
N LYS A 524 -11.65 -17.61 3.22
CA LYS A 524 -12.28 -16.79 4.25
C LYS A 524 -11.57 -15.45 4.49
N MET A 525 -10.24 -15.41 4.53
CA MET A 525 -9.49 -14.15 4.74
C MET A 525 -9.73 -13.13 3.63
N CYS A 526 -9.71 -13.57 2.37
CA CYS A 526 -10.00 -12.68 1.25
C CYS A 526 -11.46 -12.19 1.29
N LEU A 527 -12.39 -13.12 1.52
CA LEU A 527 -13.83 -12.82 1.55
C LEU A 527 -14.21 -11.89 2.70
N ASP A 528 -13.67 -12.11 3.90
CA ASP A 528 -13.85 -11.21 5.03
C ASP A 528 -13.26 -9.82 4.73
N ARG A 529 -12.05 -9.76 4.13
CA ARG A 529 -11.43 -8.49 3.74
C ARG A 529 -12.29 -7.69 2.75
N CYS A 530 -12.88 -8.35 1.76
CA CYS A 530 -13.77 -7.67 0.82
C CYS A 530 -15.10 -7.24 1.49
N ALA A 531 -15.64 -8.08 2.38
CA ALA A 531 -16.85 -7.75 3.14
C ALA A 531 -16.66 -6.54 4.08
N ASP A 532 -15.50 -6.44 4.74
CA ASP A 532 -15.15 -5.34 5.66
C ASP A 532 -15.17 -3.97 4.96
N PHE A 533 -14.97 -3.94 3.63
CA PHE A 533 -15.03 -2.75 2.80
C PHE A 533 -16.29 -2.68 1.95
N GLY A 534 -17.28 -3.55 2.18
CA GLY A 534 -18.58 -3.50 1.54
C GLY A 534 -18.61 -3.96 0.08
N TYR A 535 -17.67 -4.81 -0.36
CA TYR A 535 -17.65 -5.36 -1.72
C TYR A 535 -18.49 -6.64 -1.82
N HIS A 536 -19.32 -6.77 -2.87
CA HIS A 536 -20.15 -7.97 -3.08
C HIS A 536 -19.45 -9.08 -3.88
N ALA A 537 -18.26 -8.84 -4.41
CA ALA A 537 -17.47 -9.83 -5.12
C ALA A 537 -16.03 -9.86 -4.63
N ALA A 538 -15.47 -11.06 -4.68
CA ALA A 538 -14.07 -11.31 -4.39
C ALA A 538 -13.52 -12.33 -5.39
N GLY A 539 -12.30 -12.12 -5.84
CA GLY A 539 -11.54 -13.05 -6.68
C GLY A 539 -10.24 -13.43 -6.00
N LEU A 540 -9.87 -14.71 -6.05
CA LEU A 540 -8.62 -15.20 -5.49
C LEU A 540 -7.71 -15.66 -6.63
N GLU A 541 -6.45 -15.24 -6.60
CA GLU A 541 -5.45 -15.52 -7.63
C GLU A 541 -4.11 -15.95 -7.02
N TYR A 542 -3.33 -16.73 -7.78
CA TYR A 542 -1.95 -17.11 -7.44
C TYR A 542 -1.72 -17.71 -6.04
N GLY A 543 -2.76 -18.21 -5.37
CA GLY A 543 -2.66 -18.77 -4.02
C GLY A 543 -2.46 -17.76 -2.90
N GLU A 544 -2.18 -16.48 -3.21
CA GLU A 544 -1.83 -15.43 -2.25
C GLU A 544 -2.43 -14.04 -2.53
N GLU A 545 -3.08 -13.85 -3.68
CA GLU A 545 -3.67 -12.57 -4.08
C GLU A 545 -5.20 -12.59 -3.94
N CYS A 546 -5.74 -11.53 -3.36
CA CYS A 546 -7.15 -11.32 -3.16
C CYS A 546 -7.59 -10.04 -3.87
N TYR A 547 -8.66 -10.10 -4.65
CA TYR A 547 -9.17 -8.98 -5.41
C TYR A 547 -10.61 -8.66 -5.01
N CYS A 548 -10.86 -7.45 -4.51
CA CYS A 548 -12.20 -7.00 -4.08
C CYS A 548 -12.87 -6.12 -5.14
N GLY A 549 -14.15 -6.39 -5.39
CA GLY A 549 -14.95 -5.66 -6.37
C GLY A 549 -16.44 -5.99 -6.26
N ASP A 550 -17.18 -5.71 -7.31
CA ASP A 550 -18.62 -5.95 -7.39
C ASP A 550 -18.92 -6.80 -8.63
N PRO A 551 -19.98 -7.64 -8.62
CA PRO A 551 -20.28 -8.52 -9.76
C PRO A 551 -20.40 -7.79 -11.11
N ALA A 552 -20.88 -6.55 -11.09
CA ALA A 552 -20.99 -5.69 -12.28
C ALA A 552 -19.64 -5.35 -12.93
N ASN A 553 -18.53 -5.44 -12.20
CA ASN A 553 -17.21 -5.20 -12.75
C ASN A 553 -16.83 -6.27 -13.80
N MET A 554 -17.28 -7.52 -13.65
CA MET A 554 -17.01 -8.56 -14.65
C MET A 554 -17.53 -8.18 -16.03
N ALA A 555 -18.79 -7.73 -16.11
CA ALA A 555 -19.38 -7.26 -17.36
C ALA A 555 -18.68 -5.99 -17.89
N THR A 556 -18.34 -5.06 -17.00
CA THR A 556 -17.66 -3.80 -17.36
C THR A 556 -16.26 -4.04 -17.91
N ARG A 557 -15.57 -5.10 -17.45
CA ARG A 557 -14.22 -5.48 -17.88
C ARG A 557 -14.22 -6.49 -19.02
N GLY A 558 -15.36 -7.08 -19.36
CA GLY A 558 -15.45 -8.16 -20.35
C GLY A 558 -14.90 -9.49 -19.85
N SER A 559 -14.84 -9.70 -18.53
CA SER A 559 -14.44 -10.96 -17.91
C SER A 559 -15.56 -12.01 -18.06
N THR A 560 -15.17 -13.24 -18.41
CA THR A 560 -16.06 -14.39 -18.55
C THR A 560 -15.54 -15.56 -17.73
N PHE A 561 -16.41 -16.52 -17.41
CA PHE A 561 -15.98 -17.77 -16.80
C PHE A 561 -15.23 -18.65 -17.81
N ALA A 562 -14.11 -19.21 -17.37
CA ALA A 562 -13.26 -20.16 -18.08
C ALA A 562 -13.55 -21.60 -17.65
N ASP A 563 -12.75 -22.55 -18.12
CA ASP A 563 -12.79 -23.93 -17.61
C ASP A 563 -12.37 -23.95 -16.14
N GLU A 564 -13.03 -24.74 -15.30
CA GLU A 564 -12.71 -24.87 -13.87
C GLU A 564 -11.27 -25.36 -13.66
N ALA A 565 -10.73 -26.15 -14.59
CA ALA A 565 -9.36 -26.65 -14.53
C ALA A 565 -8.29 -25.53 -14.65
N ASP A 566 -8.65 -24.37 -15.22
CA ASP A 566 -7.75 -23.22 -15.30
C ASP A 566 -7.46 -22.62 -13.91
N CYS A 567 -8.35 -22.80 -12.95
CA CYS A 567 -8.14 -22.46 -11.54
C CYS A 567 -7.61 -23.69 -10.81
N SER A 568 -6.29 -23.85 -10.76
CA SER A 568 -5.62 -25.04 -10.21
C SER A 568 -4.63 -24.75 -9.07
N ILE A 569 -4.45 -23.48 -8.71
CA ILE A 569 -3.51 -23.06 -7.66
C ILE A 569 -4.19 -23.17 -6.30
N VAL A 570 -3.54 -23.86 -5.36
CA VAL A 570 -4.02 -23.99 -3.98
C VAL A 570 -3.77 -22.72 -3.17
N CYS A 571 -4.65 -22.43 -2.21
CA CYS A 571 -4.46 -21.32 -1.29
C CYS A 571 -3.28 -21.58 -0.36
N ALA A 572 -2.37 -20.61 -0.21
CA ALA A 572 -1.16 -20.77 0.60
C ALA A 572 -1.44 -21.12 2.07
N GLY A 573 -2.50 -20.55 2.65
CA GLY A 573 -2.95 -20.86 4.02
C GLY A 573 -4.00 -21.95 4.12
N ASN A 574 -4.46 -22.53 3.01
CA ASN A 574 -5.45 -23.62 3.00
C ASN A 574 -5.26 -24.55 1.80
N ALA A 575 -4.45 -25.59 1.98
CA ALA A 575 -4.15 -26.59 0.95
C ALA A 575 -5.36 -27.40 0.45
N THR A 576 -6.53 -27.30 1.07
CA THR A 576 -7.76 -27.98 0.62
C THR A 576 -8.65 -27.11 -0.27
N ALA A 577 -8.28 -25.84 -0.48
CA ALA A 577 -9.03 -24.89 -1.28
C ALA A 577 -8.22 -24.39 -2.48
N ILE A 578 -8.92 -24.09 -3.58
CA ILE A 578 -8.35 -23.45 -4.77
C ILE A 578 -8.47 -21.92 -4.63
N CYS A 579 -7.39 -21.23 -4.96
CA CYS A 579 -7.23 -19.78 -4.96
C CYS A 579 -6.68 -19.29 -6.31
N GLY A 580 -7.42 -19.61 -7.37
CA GLY A 580 -7.20 -19.12 -8.72
C GLY A 580 -6.21 -19.93 -9.56
N GLY A 581 -5.66 -19.26 -10.56
CA GLY A 581 -4.73 -19.78 -11.55
C GLY A 581 -3.97 -18.65 -12.23
N LEU A 582 -3.25 -18.94 -13.32
CA LEU A 582 -2.55 -17.90 -14.08
C LEU A 582 -3.56 -17.01 -14.82
N ALA A 583 -3.70 -15.73 -14.44
CA ALA A 583 -4.72 -14.83 -14.99
C ALA A 583 -6.16 -15.37 -14.80
N ARG A 584 -6.44 -15.98 -13.64
CA ARG A 584 -7.68 -16.70 -13.34
C ARG A 584 -8.12 -16.54 -11.88
N LEU A 585 -9.31 -16.00 -11.67
CA LEU A 585 -9.88 -15.79 -10.34
C LEU A 585 -10.81 -16.93 -9.95
N THR A 586 -10.54 -17.58 -8.82
CA THR A 586 -11.59 -18.30 -8.10
C THR A 586 -12.55 -17.26 -7.52
N THR A 587 -13.75 -17.16 -8.09
CA THR A 587 -14.65 -16.02 -7.86
C THR A 587 -15.79 -16.36 -6.91
N TYR A 588 -16.07 -15.45 -5.98
CA TYR A 588 -17.13 -15.56 -4.98
C TYR A 588 -18.02 -14.32 -4.98
N PHE A 589 -19.33 -14.50 -4.88
CA PHE A 589 -20.29 -13.42 -4.69
C PHE A 589 -20.99 -13.52 -3.34
N TRP A 590 -21.23 -12.36 -2.73
CA TRP A 590 -22.02 -12.22 -1.53
C TRP A 590 -23.50 -12.52 -1.81
N THR A 591 -24.09 -13.36 -0.96
CA THR A 591 -25.50 -13.81 -1.07
C THR A 591 -26.31 -13.59 0.21
N GLY A 592 -25.70 -12.97 1.23
CA GLY A 592 -26.38 -12.57 2.46
C GLY A 592 -27.20 -11.29 2.28
N THR A 593 -27.53 -10.63 3.38
CA THR A 593 -28.14 -9.28 3.34
C THR A 593 -27.21 -8.35 2.57
N PRO A 594 -27.68 -7.64 1.52
CA PRO A 594 -26.82 -6.77 0.71
C PRO A 594 -26.04 -5.77 1.58
N LEU A 595 -24.71 -5.77 1.44
CA LEU A 595 -23.80 -4.83 2.12
C LEU A 595 -24.11 -3.36 1.78
N TYR A 596 -24.64 -3.12 0.59
CA TYR A 596 -25.20 -1.83 0.17
C TYR A 596 -26.31 -2.06 -0.87
N ASN A 597 -27.14 -1.03 -1.07
CA ASN A 597 -28.12 -0.95 -2.14
C ASN A 597 -28.27 0.52 -2.57
N TRP A 598 -28.05 0.81 -3.85
CA TRP A 598 -28.18 2.15 -4.40
C TRP A 598 -29.44 2.30 -5.24
N ASP A 599 -30.09 3.45 -5.12
CA ASP A 599 -31.24 3.82 -5.95
C ASP A 599 -30.77 4.54 -7.23
N PHE A 600 -31.33 4.19 -8.39
CA PHE A 600 -31.03 4.82 -9.70
C PHE A 600 -32.30 5.41 -10.35
N PRO A 601 -32.91 6.45 -9.76
CA PRO A 601 -34.10 7.06 -10.34
C PRO A 601 -33.79 7.72 -11.69
N THR A 602 -34.76 7.64 -12.60
CA THR A 602 -34.75 8.35 -13.89
C THR A 602 -35.81 9.45 -13.98
N ASP A 603 -36.57 9.64 -12.89
CA ASP A 603 -37.60 10.66 -12.73
C ASP A 603 -37.09 11.86 -11.89
N TYR A 604 -37.99 12.70 -11.38
CA TYR A 604 -37.64 13.89 -10.59
C TYR A 604 -36.79 13.59 -9.35
N ARG A 605 -36.78 12.34 -8.85
CA ARG A 605 -35.96 11.91 -7.71
C ARG A 605 -34.47 11.92 -8.01
N ALA A 606 -34.06 11.96 -9.28
CA ALA A 606 -32.68 12.16 -9.67
C ALA A 606 -32.19 13.61 -9.45
N GLY A 607 -33.09 14.56 -9.16
CA GLY A 607 -32.75 15.98 -9.21
C GLY A 607 -32.41 16.45 -10.63
N LYS A 608 -31.85 17.65 -10.76
CA LYS A 608 -31.50 18.21 -12.08
C LYS A 608 -30.38 19.25 -11.97
N TYR A 609 -29.36 19.11 -12.81
CA TYR A 609 -28.42 20.20 -13.10
C TYR A 609 -29.06 21.23 -14.04
N GLN A 610 -28.86 22.51 -13.72
CA GLN A 610 -29.32 23.62 -14.52
C GLN A 610 -28.26 24.73 -14.54
N PHE A 611 -27.89 25.18 -15.73
CA PHE A 611 -27.07 26.37 -15.91
C PHE A 611 -27.75 27.60 -15.29
N LEU A 612 -26.99 28.37 -14.52
CA LEU A 612 -27.47 29.57 -13.84
C LEU A 612 -27.04 30.84 -14.58
N VAL A 613 -25.74 31.06 -14.70
CA VAL A 613 -25.14 32.28 -15.25
C VAL A 613 -23.70 32.01 -15.68
N ASP A 614 -23.22 32.73 -16.69
CA ASP A 614 -21.79 32.78 -16.98
C ASP A 614 -21.07 33.57 -15.88
N GLY A 615 -20.07 32.97 -15.24
CA GLY A 615 -19.29 33.64 -14.21
C GLY A 615 -18.29 34.63 -14.80
N VAL A 616 -17.77 35.47 -13.91
CA VAL A 616 -16.80 36.53 -14.21
C VAL A 616 -15.37 36.16 -13.81
N ASN A 617 -15.21 35.10 -13.02
CA ASN A 617 -13.95 34.48 -12.62
C ASN A 617 -14.15 32.98 -12.36
N THR A 618 -13.07 32.28 -12.03
CA THR A 618 -13.10 30.90 -11.49
C THR A 618 -13.07 30.98 -9.97
N PRO A 619 -14.22 30.90 -9.28
CA PRO A 619 -14.27 31.08 -7.83
C PRO A 619 -13.66 29.89 -7.11
N LEU A 620 -12.70 30.17 -6.24
CA LEU A 620 -12.01 29.19 -5.40
C LEU A 620 -12.59 29.16 -3.98
N ILE A 621 -13.30 30.22 -3.61
CA ILE A 621 -14.03 30.33 -2.35
C ILE A 621 -15.41 30.89 -2.68
N THR A 622 -16.45 30.18 -2.24
CA THR A 622 -17.84 30.52 -2.50
C THR A 622 -18.63 30.54 -1.20
N GLN A 623 -19.36 31.63 -0.94
CA GLN A 623 -20.10 31.82 0.32
C GLN A 623 -21.36 32.68 0.12
N GLU A 624 -22.52 32.18 0.54
CA GLU A 624 -23.74 32.99 0.57
C GLU A 624 -23.72 33.94 1.78
N ALA A 625 -23.97 35.22 1.53
CA ALA A 625 -24.10 36.25 2.54
C ALA A 625 -25.50 36.28 3.14
N ILE A 626 -25.66 36.88 4.32
CA ILE A 626 -26.95 36.97 5.00
C ILE A 626 -28.03 37.76 4.23
N THR A 627 -27.61 38.50 3.20
CA THR A 627 -28.46 39.24 2.25
C THR A 627 -29.08 38.36 1.15
N GLY A 628 -28.62 37.10 1.02
CA GLY A 628 -28.99 36.18 -0.07
C GLY A 628 -28.20 36.36 -1.36
N LYS A 629 -27.13 37.15 -1.32
CA LYS A 629 -26.16 37.29 -2.42
C LYS A 629 -24.97 36.36 -2.18
N VAL A 630 -24.22 36.05 -3.22
CA VAL A 630 -23.10 35.09 -3.14
C VAL A 630 -21.79 35.82 -3.42
N SER A 631 -20.81 35.67 -2.54
CA SER A 631 -19.45 36.11 -2.80
C SER A 631 -18.67 35.01 -3.50
N PHE A 632 -17.96 35.41 -4.55
CA PHE A 632 -17.04 34.60 -5.33
C PHE A 632 -15.66 35.22 -5.20
N ILE A 633 -14.72 34.48 -4.62
CA ILE A 633 -13.36 34.96 -4.38
C ILE A 633 -12.39 34.04 -5.11
N SER A 634 -11.48 34.64 -5.86
CA SER A 634 -10.39 33.94 -6.55
C SER A 634 -9.07 34.66 -6.33
N LYS A 635 -8.03 34.29 -7.10
CA LYS A 635 -6.67 34.83 -7.03
C LYS A 635 -6.67 36.36 -7.14
N GLY A 636 -5.84 37.04 -6.35
CA GLY A 636 -5.81 38.51 -6.34
C GLY A 636 -4.91 39.13 -7.41
N ALA A 637 -3.79 38.47 -7.74
CA ALA A 637 -2.75 39.03 -8.62
C ALA A 637 -2.01 37.96 -9.46
N THR A 638 -2.44 36.70 -9.39
CA THR A 638 -1.81 35.56 -10.06
C THR A 638 -2.79 34.90 -11.03
N GLY A 639 -2.39 34.75 -12.31
CA GLY A 639 -3.24 34.21 -13.39
C GLY A 639 -3.59 35.24 -14.48
N PRO A 640 -4.07 34.80 -15.66
CA PRO A 640 -4.60 35.68 -16.70
C PRO A 640 -5.80 36.49 -16.19
N GLY A 641 -6.02 37.68 -16.77
CA GLY A 641 -6.87 38.73 -16.17
C GLY A 641 -8.36 38.41 -16.00
N ASN A 642 -8.83 37.27 -16.50
CA ASN A 642 -10.19 36.74 -16.28
C ASN A 642 -10.28 35.75 -15.10
N GLU A 643 -9.17 35.24 -14.57
CA GLU A 643 -9.13 34.29 -13.45
C GLU A 643 -9.12 34.97 -12.07
N THR A 644 -8.86 36.27 -12.01
CA THR A 644 -8.56 36.97 -10.76
C THR A 644 -9.72 37.82 -10.25
N GLY A 645 -9.74 38.07 -8.95
CA GLY A 645 -10.59 39.07 -8.30
C GLY A 645 -11.66 38.49 -7.39
N ALA A 646 -12.45 39.40 -6.80
CA ALA A 646 -13.57 39.07 -5.94
C ALA A 646 -14.84 39.73 -6.48
N TYR A 647 -15.97 39.03 -6.37
CA TYR A 647 -17.25 39.49 -6.91
C TYR A 647 -18.40 39.10 -5.99
N GLU A 648 -19.45 39.91 -6.02
CA GLU A 648 -20.75 39.61 -5.41
C GLU A 648 -21.77 39.36 -6.53
N LEU A 649 -22.37 38.16 -6.54
CA LEU A 649 -23.47 37.79 -7.40
C LEU A 649 -24.81 38.07 -6.71
N ASP A 650 -25.64 38.90 -7.34
CA ASP A 650 -27.05 39.06 -6.97
C ASP A 650 -27.91 38.03 -7.71
N LEU A 651 -28.41 37.03 -6.99
CA LEU A 651 -29.21 35.94 -7.54
C LEU A 651 -30.57 36.37 -8.12
N SER A 652 -31.08 37.56 -7.75
CA SER A 652 -32.37 38.06 -8.24
C SER A 652 -32.27 38.75 -9.61
N THR A 653 -31.10 39.28 -9.93
CA THR A 653 -30.83 39.96 -11.22
C THR A 653 -29.81 39.22 -12.08
N LEU A 654 -29.10 38.24 -11.51
CA LEU A 654 -27.98 37.52 -12.11
C LEU A 654 -26.87 38.48 -12.58
N THR A 655 -26.62 39.54 -11.80
CA THR A 655 -25.57 40.51 -12.07
C THR A 655 -24.45 40.43 -11.05
N PHE A 656 -23.24 40.72 -11.51
CA PHE A 656 -22.03 40.74 -10.68
C PHE A 656 -21.63 42.17 -10.32
N ARG A 657 -21.26 42.37 -9.06
CA ARG A 657 -20.58 43.57 -8.55
C ARG A 657 -19.15 43.20 -8.19
N THR A 658 -18.17 43.92 -8.73
CA THR A 658 -16.77 43.75 -8.36
C THR A 658 -16.53 44.15 -6.90
N LEU A 659 -15.73 43.35 -6.22
CA LEU A 659 -15.16 43.60 -4.90
C LEU A 659 -13.62 43.62 -5.02
N HIS A 660 -12.93 44.32 -4.13
CA HIS A 660 -11.50 44.57 -4.21
C HIS A 660 -10.75 44.01 -3.00
N ILE A 661 -10.05 42.90 -3.21
CA ILE A 661 -9.08 42.33 -2.26
C ILE A 661 -7.70 42.97 -2.46
N LYS A 662 -6.91 43.13 -1.39
CA LYS A 662 -5.57 43.75 -1.48
C LYS A 662 -4.46 42.71 -1.54
N THR A 663 -4.58 41.61 -0.81
CA THR A 663 -3.63 40.49 -0.89
C THR A 663 -4.28 39.22 -1.46
N ASP A 664 -3.45 38.31 -1.99
CA ASP A 664 -3.91 37.14 -2.72
C ASP A 664 -4.52 36.07 -1.79
N VAL A 665 -5.80 35.77 -1.98
CA VAL A 665 -6.56 34.83 -1.13
C VAL A 665 -6.40 33.37 -1.54
N PHE A 666 -5.60 33.07 -2.56
CA PHE A 666 -5.45 31.70 -3.05
C PHE A 666 -5.14 30.74 -1.90
N CYS A 667 -6.00 29.74 -1.73
CA CYS A 667 -5.96 28.73 -0.66
C CYS A 667 -6.08 29.26 0.77
N ALA A 668 -6.82 30.36 0.94
CA ALA A 668 -7.29 30.82 2.24
C ALA A 668 -8.44 29.96 2.77
N ALA A 669 -8.78 30.14 4.05
CA ALA A 669 -10.00 29.63 4.66
C ALA A 669 -11.07 30.72 4.77
N GLY A 670 -12.34 30.33 4.98
CA GLY A 670 -13.43 31.28 5.19
C GLY A 670 -14.47 30.84 6.23
N VAL A 671 -15.08 31.80 6.92
CA VAL A 671 -16.23 31.58 7.83
C VAL A 671 -17.15 32.81 7.86
N THR A 672 -18.43 32.64 8.20
CA THR A 672 -19.33 33.76 8.51
C THR A 672 -19.26 34.08 10.01
N LEU A 673 -19.05 35.34 10.35
CA LEU A 673 -18.94 35.82 11.72
C LEU A 673 -20.32 35.97 12.39
N PRO A 674 -20.44 35.68 13.71
CA PRO A 674 -21.68 35.90 14.48
C PRO A 674 -22.13 37.35 14.66
N ASP A 675 -21.38 38.36 14.21
CA ASP A 675 -21.78 39.75 14.36
C ASP A 675 -23.07 40.10 13.60
N LYS A 676 -23.67 41.26 13.89
CA LYS A 676 -24.98 41.66 13.34
C LYS A 676 -25.01 41.88 11.84
N ALA A 677 -23.84 42.10 11.22
CA ALA A 677 -23.75 42.22 9.77
C ALA A 677 -23.50 40.86 9.10
N GLY A 678 -23.20 39.81 9.87
CA GLY A 678 -22.83 38.51 9.32
C GLY A 678 -21.61 38.63 8.41
N ARG A 679 -20.61 39.42 8.85
CA ARG A 679 -19.39 39.66 8.05
C ARG A 679 -18.76 38.32 7.67
N GLN A 680 -18.25 38.23 6.45
CA GLN A 680 -17.48 37.07 6.01
C GLN A 680 -16.01 37.34 6.31
N LEU A 681 -15.35 36.38 6.95
CA LEU A 681 -13.94 36.42 7.27
C LEU A 681 -13.20 35.47 6.32
N ASN A 682 -12.11 35.95 5.73
CA ASN A 682 -11.17 35.16 4.93
C ASN A 682 -9.76 35.27 5.52
N ILE A 683 -9.04 34.14 5.65
CA ILE A 683 -7.76 34.08 6.36
C ILE A 683 -6.71 33.23 5.66
N GLY A 684 -5.45 33.67 5.70
CA GLY A 684 -4.34 33.06 4.97
C GLY A 684 -4.30 33.49 3.51
N GLY A 685 -3.48 32.81 2.71
CA GLY A 685 -3.30 33.15 1.29
C GLY A 685 -1.96 32.68 0.73
N TRP A 686 -1.66 33.08 -0.51
CA TRP A 686 -0.59 32.50 -1.34
C TRP A 686 0.83 32.64 -0.77
N ALA A 687 1.31 33.88 -0.60
CA ALA A 687 2.71 34.17 -0.28
C ALA A 687 2.90 35.55 0.35
N GLY A 688 4.02 35.74 1.06
CA GLY A 688 4.37 37.02 1.70
C GLY A 688 3.31 37.47 2.70
N ASP A 689 2.92 38.75 2.67
CA ASP A 689 1.88 39.29 3.56
C ASP A 689 0.53 38.56 3.43
N ALA A 690 0.26 37.94 2.29
CA ALA A 690 -1.00 37.23 2.06
C ALA A 690 -1.15 35.99 2.96
N THR A 691 -0.05 35.32 3.32
CA THR A 691 -0.11 34.15 4.24
C THR A 691 -0.54 34.57 5.64
N TYR A 692 -0.32 35.83 6.01
CA TYR A 692 -0.82 36.42 7.26
C TYR A 692 -2.17 37.12 7.07
N GLY A 693 -2.72 37.11 5.85
CA GLY A 693 -3.89 37.87 5.44
C GLY A 693 -5.11 37.57 6.31
N THR A 694 -5.84 38.62 6.67
CA THR A 694 -7.10 38.52 7.41
C THR A 694 -8.02 39.62 6.87
N ARG A 695 -9.08 39.20 6.18
CA ARG A 695 -9.91 40.06 5.32
C ARG A 695 -11.35 39.95 5.75
N LEU A 696 -12.04 41.09 5.85
CA LEU A 696 -13.43 41.15 6.30
C LEU A 696 -14.31 41.75 5.21
N TYR A 697 -15.31 40.99 4.77
CA TYR A 697 -16.36 41.52 3.92
C TYR A 697 -17.62 41.79 4.74
N TRP A 698 -18.12 43.02 4.65
CA TRP A 698 -19.42 43.39 5.22
C TRP A 698 -20.49 43.29 4.14
N PRO A 699 -21.36 42.27 4.16
CA PRO A 699 -22.44 42.17 3.18
C PRO A 699 -23.58 43.15 3.47
N ASP A 700 -24.02 43.88 2.45
CA ASP A 700 -25.11 44.85 2.54
C ASP A 700 -25.96 44.90 1.25
N GLY A 701 -26.90 45.83 1.20
CA GLY A 701 -27.93 45.90 0.16
C GLY A 701 -29.03 44.86 0.35
N SER A 702 -29.73 44.54 -0.73
CA SER A 702 -30.87 43.61 -0.75
C SER A 702 -31.02 43.01 -2.15
N PRO A 703 -31.88 41.98 -2.36
CA PRO A 703 -32.14 41.47 -3.70
C PRO A 703 -32.54 42.59 -4.68
N GLY A 704 -31.77 42.74 -5.76
CA GLY A 704 -31.95 43.75 -6.80
C GLY A 704 -31.32 45.11 -6.47
N THR A 705 -30.74 45.26 -5.28
CA THR A 705 -30.07 46.48 -4.82
C THR A 705 -28.60 46.17 -4.52
N PRO A 706 -27.64 46.71 -5.30
CA PRO A 706 -26.22 46.50 -5.07
C PRO A 706 -25.78 46.83 -3.64
N GLY A 707 -24.80 46.09 -3.13
CA GLY A 707 -24.13 46.45 -1.89
C GLY A 707 -23.24 47.67 -2.08
N THR A 708 -22.82 48.30 -0.98
CA THR A 708 -21.95 49.48 -0.98
C THR A 708 -20.61 49.22 -0.29
N HIS A 709 -20.54 48.23 0.59
CA HIS A 709 -19.31 47.86 1.27
C HIS A 709 -18.44 46.94 0.40
N ASP A 710 -17.14 46.93 0.71
CA ASP A 710 -16.10 46.16 0.03
C ASP A 710 -15.31 45.34 1.05
N TRP A 711 -14.35 44.53 0.59
CA TRP A 711 -13.38 43.87 1.47
C TRP A 711 -12.51 44.89 2.20
N GLN A 712 -12.40 44.69 3.52
CA GLN A 712 -11.54 45.47 4.39
C GLN A 712 -10.32 44.65 4.79
N GLU A 713 -9.14 45.20 4.52
CA GLU A 713 -7.87 44.53 4.72
C GLU A 713 -6.75 45.55 5.00
N ASN A 714 -5.97 45.29 6.05
CA ASN A 714 -4.72 45.98 6.36
C ASN A 714 -3.86 45.10 7.29
N VAL A 715 -2.87 44.41 6.74
CA VAL A 715 -1.92 43.52 7.45
C VAL A 715 -1.18 44.19 8.60
N ASN A 716 -1.02 45.52 8.59
CA ASN A 716 -0.37 46.26 9.68
C ASN A 716 -1.29 46.46 10.90
N VAL A 717 -2.61 46.34 10.72
CA VAL A 717 -3.62 46.52 11.76
C VAL A 717 -4.19 45.17 12.19
N LEU A 718 -4.49 44.31 11.21
CA LEU A 718 -5.08 42.99 11.43
C LEU A 718 -4.39 41.94 10.56
N LYS A 719 -3.83 40.92 11.21
CA LYS A 719 -3.17 39.78 10.57
C LYS A 719 -3.17 38.55 11.49
N LEU A 720 -2.93 37.39 10.90
CA LEU A 720 -2.56 36.17 11.64
C LEU A 720 -1.19 36.34 12.32
N GLN A 721 -0.94 35.52 13.34
CA GLN A 721 0.32 35.46 14.06
C GLN A 721 1.31 34.49 13.42
N ALA A 722 0.81 33.45 12.74
CA ALA A 722 1.58 32.60 11.84
C ALA A 722 1.06 32.73 10.40
N GLY A 723 1.97 32.66 9.42
CA GLY A 723 1.60 32.63 8.01
C GLY A 723 0.97 31.28 7.65
N ARG A 724 -0.13 31.27 6.90
CA ARG A 724 -0.90 30.08 6.57
C ARG A 724 -1.40 30.07 5.12
N TRP A 725 -1.20 28.92 4.48
CA TRP A 725 -1.72 28.49 3.18
C TRP A 725 -2.37 27.12 3.38
N TYR A 726 -3.60 26.89 2.91
CA TYR A 726 -4.45 25.73 3.30
C TYR A 726 -4.80 25.56 4.80
N PRO A 727 -5.09 26.63 5.58
CA PRO A 727 -5.57 26.47 6.95
C PRO A 727 -7.04 26.05 7.01
N SER A 728 -7.50 25.53 8.15
CA SER A 728 -8.94 25.45 8.46
C SER A 728 -9.36 26.51 9.48
N ALA A 729 -10.62 26.92 9.40
CA ALA A 729 -11.23 27.91 10.30
C ALA A 729 -12.54 27.39 10.92
N MET A 730 -12.81 27.77 12.17
CA MET A 730 -14.06 27.42 12.86
C MET A 730 -14.49 28.50 13.85
N VAL A 731 -15.77 28.87 13.84
CA VAL A 731 -16.35 29.70 14.92
C VAL A 731 -16.54 28.85 16.18
N MET A 732 -15.92 29.27 17.27
CA MET A 732 -15.97 28.61 18.58
C MET A 732 -17.22 28.97 19.37
N THR A 733 -17.50 28.22 20.43
CA THR A 733 -18.67 28.44 21.32
C THR A 733 -18.69 29.81 22.00
N ASN A 734 -17.53 30.45 22.15
CA ASN A 734 -17.39 31.81 22.68
C ASN A 734 -17.44 32.91 21.59
N GLY A 735 -17.68 32.55 20.33
CA GLY A 735 -17.76 33.48 19.19
C GLY A 735 -16.40 33.89 18.59
N SER A 736 -15.28 33.47 19.17
CA SER A 736 -13.95 33.63 18.53
C SER A 736 -13.78 32.65 17.37
N VAL A 737 -12.76 32.88 16.53
CA VAL A 737 -12.44 32.02 15.39
C VAL A 737 -11.14 31.27 15.67
N LEU A 738 -11.21 29.94 15.64
CA LEU A 738 -10.06 29.06 15.68
C LEU A 738 -9.48 28.87 14.27
N VAL A 739 -8.17 29.00 14.15
CA VAL A 739 -7.41 28.79 12.91
C VAL A 739 -6.40 27.68 13.14
N VAL A 740 -6.39 26.65 12.27
CA VAL A 740 -5.59 25.42 12.48
C VAL A 740 -4.78 25.07 11.24
N GLY A 741 -3.50 24.77 11.43
CA GLY A 741 -2.63 24.21 10.40
C GLY A 741 -2.34 25.14 9.22
N GLY A 742 -2.02 24.54 8.08
CA GLY A 742 -1.57 25.23 6.88
C GLY A 742 -0.05 25.19 6.71
N LEU A 743 0.44 25.84 5.66
CA LEU A 743 1.85 26.00 5.29
C LEU A 743 2.25 27.47 5.35
N ILE A 744 3.53 27.78 5.53
CA ILE A 744 4.00 29.19 5.53
C ILE A 744 4.05 29.82 4.12
N GLY A 745 3.67 29.08 3.09
CA GLY A 745 3.59 29.48 1.69
C GLY A 745 3.29 28.28 0.79
N SER A 746 3.24 28.52 -0.53
CA SER A 746 3.00 27.45 -1.50
C SER A 746 4.09 26.38 -1.48
N ASN A 747 3.69 25.13 -1.20
CA ASN A 747 4.58 23.97 -1.09
C ASN A 747 5.76 24.19 -0.13
N ASP A 748 5.57 25.04 0.88
CA ASP A 748 6.58 25.40 1.87
C ASP A 748 6.41 24.57 3.16
N ALA A 749 7.23 24.85 4.17
CA ALA A 749 7.19 24.18 5.46
C ALA A 749 5.82 24.28 6.14
N ALA A 750 5.49 23.23 6.90
CA ALA A 750 4.28 23.18 7.70
C ALA A 750 4.21 24.34 8.71
N THR A 751 3.00 24.79 8.98
CA THR A 751 2.64 25.61 10.14
C THR A 751 1.92 24.73 11.16
N PRO A 752 2.66 23.94 11.96
CA PRO A 752 2.07 22.97 12.90
C PRO A 752 1.58 23.66 14.17
N SER A 753 0.69 24.63 14.03
CA SER A 753 0.16 25.41 15.14
C SER A 753 -1.31 25.76 14.97
N LEU A 754 -1.91 26.19 16.07
CA LEU A 754 -3.24 26.79 16.11
C LEU A 754 -3.21 28.18 16.75
N GLU A 755 -4.11 29.05 16.34
CA GLU A 755 -4.27 30.40 16.88
C GLU A 755 -5.74 30.85 16.88
N ILE A 756 -6.03 31.95 17.58
CA ILE A 756 -7.38 32.47 17.79
C ILE A 756 -7.48 33.90 17.28
N LEU A 757 -8.57 34.19 16.58
CA LEU A 757 -8.99 35.55 16.24
C LEU A 757 -10.24 35.94 17.04
N PRO A 758 -10.30 37.14 17.65
CA PRO A 758 -9.23 38.13 17.76
C PRO A 758 -8.00 37.65 18.54
N TYR A 759 -6.83 38.22 18.23
CA TYR A 759 -5.58 37.89 18.93
C TYR A 759 -5.72 38.11 20.44
N THR A 760 -5.41 37.06 21.20
CA THR A 760 -5.57 37.01 22.66
C THR A 760 -4.33 37.52 23.42
N GLY A 761 -3.25 37.91 22.74
CA GLY A 761 -1.97 38.24 23.37
C GLY A 761 -1.02 37.05 23.54
N THR A 762 -1.41 35.85 23.08
CA THR A 762 -0.63 34.61 23.21
C THR A 762 -0.16 34.11 21.85
N ALA A 763 1.09 33.70 21.75
CA ALA A 763 1.65 33.13 20.52
C ALA A 763 0.87 31.88 20.04
N PRO A 764 0.90 31.56 18.73
CA PRO A 764 0.34 30.32 18.20
C PRO A 764 0.84 29.09 18.96
N LEU A 765 -0.08 28.16 19.26
CA LEU A 765 0.21 26.98 20.03
C LEU A 765 0.65 25.84 19.12
N TYR A 766 1.85 25.30 19.35
CA TYR A 766 2.40 24.17 18.59
C TYR A 766 1.61 22.88 18.79
N MET A 767 1.46 22.10 17.72
CA MET A 767 0.73 20.83 17.67
C MET A 767 1.59 19.75 16.99
N ASP A 768 2.10 18.79 17.78
CA ASP A 768 2.95 17.70 17.30
C ASP A 768 2.31 16.88 16.18
N TRP A 769 0.99 16.71 16.25
CA TRP A 769 0.22 15.92 15.31
C TRP A 769 0.05 16.58 13.96
N LEU A 770 0.10 17.91 13.89
CA LEU A 770 0.16 18.64 12.62
C LEU A 770 1.56 18.58 11.99
N ASP A 771 2.61 18.51 12.80
CA ASP A 771 3.97 18.40 12.27
C ASP A 771 4.20 17.01 11.67
N ARG A 772 3.92 15.95 12.45
CA ARG A 772 4.24 14.57 12.05
C ARG A 772 3.39 13.99 10.92
N THR A 773 2.27 14.62 10.58
CA THR A 773 1.35 14.14 9.54
C THR A 773 1.33 15.02 8.29
N HIS A 774 2.18 16.06 8.25
CA HIS A 774 2.43 16.81 7.02
C HIS A 774 3.08 15.88 5.96
N PRO A 775 2.73 16.00 4.67
CA PRO A 775 1.84 16.99 4.06
C PRO A 775 0.34 16.63 4.06
N ASN A 776 -0.05 15.48 4.61
CA ASN A 776 -1.37 14.89 4.41
C ASN A 776 -2.50 15.44 5.31
N ASN A 777 -2.29 16.59 5.96
CA ASN A 777 -3.13 17.10 7.04
C ASN A 777 -3.61 18.55 6.87
N LEU A 778 -3.49 19.10 5.67
CA LEU A 778 -3.96 20.45 5.37
C LEU A 778 -5.49 20.45 5.25
N TYR A 779 -6.12 21.62 5.48
CA TYR A 779 -7.57 21.72 5.68
C TYR A 779 -8.15 20.66 6.65
N PRO A 780 -7.67 20.55 7.90
CA PRO A 780 -8.23 19.60 8.85
C PRO A 780 -9.72 19.88 9.09
N PHE A 781 -10.57 18.85 9.18
CA PHE A 781 -12.00 19.05 9.43
C PHE A 781 -12.25 19.35 10.90
N LEU A 782 -12.94 20.47 11.18
CA LEU A 782 -13.16 20.97 12.53
C LEU A 782 -14.65 21.04 12.85
N CYS A 783 -15.04 20.60 14.05
CA CYS A 783 -16.36 20.94 14.58
C CYS A 783 -16.42 21.03 16.11
N VAL A 784 -17.32 21.88 16.60
CA VAL A 784 -17.73 21.88 18.01
C VAL A 784 -18.61 20.66 18.28
N LEU A 785 -18.28 19.90 19.31
CA LEU A 785 -19.05 18.74 19.74
C LEU A 785 -20.11 19.13 20.79
N PRO A 786 -21.26 18.44 20.87
CA PRO A 786 -22.28 18.65 21.90
C PRO A 786 -21.74 18.65 23.35
N GLY A 787 -20.79 17.78 23.68
CA GLY A 787 -20.14 17.75 24.99
C GLY A 787 -19.14 18.90 25.24
N GLY A 788 -18.89 19.74 24.24
CA GLY A 788 -18.07 20.95 24.34
C GLY A 788 -16.62 20.80 23.85
N GLY A 789 -16.20 19.59 23.49
CA GLY A 789 -14.90 19.35 22.86
C GLY A 789 -14.85 19.88 21.41
N ILE A 790 -13.64 19.92 20.86
CA ILE A 790 -13.41 20.23 19.43
C ILE A 790 -12.96 18.97 18.73
N PHE A 791 -13.76 18.47 17.80
CA PHE A 791 -13.34 17.39 16.91
C PHE A 791 -12.39 17.93 15.85
N VAL A 792 -11.31 17.20 15.60
CA VAL A 792 -10.34 17.47 14.55
C VAL A 792 -10.02 16.16 13.83
N GLN A 793 -10.31 16.10 12.53
CA GLN A 793 -9.87 15.03 11.63
C GLN A 793 -8.81 15.57 10.67
N TYR A 794 -7.73 14.81 10.50
CA TYR A 794 -6.61 15.15 9.61
C TYR A 794 -5.93 13.87 9.12
N TRP A 795 -5.50 13.84 7.86
CA TRP A 795 -4.99 12.64 7.20
C TRP A 795 -5.93 11.44 7.41
N ASN A 796 -5.50 10.43 8.17
CA ASN A 796 -6.28 9.24 8.55
C ASN A 796 -6.51 9.14 10.07
N GLU A 797 -6.32 10.24 10.80
CA GLU A 797 -6.39 10.29 12.25
C GLU A 797 -7.42 11.33 12.72
N ALA A 798 -7.96 11.10 13.92
CA ALA A 798 -8.89 12.03 14.54
C ALA A 798 -8.64 12.16 16.04
N ARG A 799 -9.03 13.31 16.60
CA ARG A 799 -8.93 13.60 18.03
C ARG A 799 -9.97 14.60 18.49
N ILE A 800 -10.14 14.66 19.80
CA ILE A 800 -10.92 15.67 20.50
C ILE A 800 -9.97 16.56 21.29
N LEU A 801 -10.09 17.87 21.13
CA LEU A 801 -9.34 18.86 21.89
C LEU A 801 -10.21 19.50 22.97
N ASN A 802 -9.58 19.87 24.08
CA ASN A 802 -10.18 20.74 25.07
C ASN A 802 -10.40 22.14 24.45
N PRO A 803 -11.59 22.76 24.57
CA PRO A 803 -11.89 24.02 23.89
C PRO A 803 -11.18 25.25 24.48
N VAL A 804 -10.53 25.11 25.64
CA VAL A 804 -9.84 26.21 26.33
C VAL A 804 -8.33 26.05 26.22
N THR A 805 -7.81 24.86 26.50
CA THR A 805 -6.36 24.60 26.51
C THR A 805 -5.83 24.05 25.19
N PHE A 806 -6.73 23.57 24.31
CA PHE A 806 -6.41 22.83 23.07
C PHE A 806 -5.59 21.55 23.27
N ALA A 807 -5.42 21.10 24.51
CA ALA A 807 -4.83 19.81 24.80
C ALA A 807 -5.71 18.70 24.22
N THR A 808 -5.09 17.66 23.67
CA THR A 808 -5.81 16.46 23.22
C THR A 808 -6.42 15.76 24.43
N THR A 809 -7.75 15.67 24.48
CA THR A 809 -8.48 14.94 25.52
C THR A 809 -8.74 13.49 25.11
N THR A 810 -8.83 13.23 23.81
CA THR A 810 -9.12 11.90 23.28
C THR A 810 -8.46 11.73 21.91
N VAL A 811 -7.74 10.63 21.70
CA VAL A 811 -7.33 10.17 20.37
C VAL A 811 -8.34 9.13 19.91
N LEU A 812 -8.90 9.34 18.72
CA LEU A 812 -9.90 8.45 18.13
C LEU A 812 -9.21 7.39 17.25
N PRO A 813 -9.88 6.26 16.94
CA PRO A 813 -9.32 5.27 16.02
C PRO A 813 -9.00 5.88 14.66
N ASN A 814 -8.00 5.33 13.97
CA ASN A 814 -7.70 5.73 12.59
C ASN A 814 -8.89 5.43 11.67
N THR A 815 -9.06 6.26 10.64
CA THR A 815 -10.09 6.10 9.63
C THR A 815 -9.87 4.84 8.81
N ILE A 816 -10.94 4.34 8.21
CA ILE A 816 -10.92 3.21 7.27
C ILE A 816 -10.67 3.75 5.86
N GLY A 817 -9.71 3.19 5.12
CA GLY A 817 -9.35 3.59 3.75
C GLY A 817 -9.89 2.67 2.66
N ALA A 818 -8.98 1.95 2.00
CA ALA A 818 -9.23 0.97 0.93
C ALA A 818 -8.83 -0.46 1.35
N PRO A 819 -9.27 -1.51 0.62
CA PRO A 819 -8.89 -2.89 0.94
C PRO A 819 -7.39 -3.17 0.94
N ASN A 820 -6.60 -2.47 0.12
CA ASN A 820 -5.15 -2.65 0.03
C ASN A 820 -4.37 -1.60 0.83
N ASP A 821 -4.97 -0.45 1.08
CA ASP A 821 -4.45 0.60 1.95
C ASP A 821 -5.53 1.06 2.94
N PRO A 822 -5.70 0.36 4.08
CA PRO A 822 -6.68 0.73 5.08
C PRO A 822 -6.38 2.08 5.75
N LYS A 823 -5.22 2.70 5.49
CA LYS A 823 -4.76 3.97 6.07
C LYS A 823 -4.84 5.15 5.10
N ALA A 824 -5.55 5.02 3.97
CA ALA A 824 -5.81 6.10 3.03
C ALA A 824 -6.34 7.38 3.73
N GLY A 825 -5.98 8.55 3.21
CA GLY A 825 -6.26 9.84 3.85
C GLY A 825 -7.55 10.50 3.38
N ARG A 826 -8.02 11.46 4.19
CA ARG A 826 -9.31 12.15 4.01
C ARG A 826 -9.20 13.66 3.85
N THR A 827 -8.07 14.26 4.15
CA THR A 827 -7.84 15.71 4.03
C THR A 827 -6.76 15.98 2.98
N TYR A 828 -6.57 17.24 2.61
CA TYR A 828 -5.65 17.65 1.56
C TYR A 828 -4.23 17.09 1.81
N PRO A 829 -3.54 16.59 0.77
CA PRO A 829 -3.95 16.56 -0.65
C PRO A 829 -4.84 15.36 -1.02
N LEU A 830 -5.02 14.38 -0.14
CA LEU A 830 -5.81 13.17 -0.45
C LEU A 830 -7.32 13.47 -0.54
N GLU A 831 -7.77 14.56 0.07
CA GLU A 831 -9.05 15.30 -0.04
C GLU A 831 -10.33 14.49 -0.31
N GLY A 832 -11.01 14.12 0.78
CA GLY A 832 -12.46 13.90 0.80
C GLY A 832 -13.19 15.15 1.28
N THR A 833 -14.46 15.00 1.67
CA THR A 833 -15.25 16.09 2.26
C THR A 833 -15.96 15.62 3.51
N ALA A 834 -15.99 16.45 4.56
CA ALA A 834 -16.73 16.19 5.77
C ALA A 834 -18.00 17.05 5.91
N VAL A 835 -19.05 16.44 6.45
CA VAL A 835 -20.27 17.12 6.93
C VAL A 835 -20.71 16.53 8.26
N LEU A 836 -21.54 17.28 8.98
CA LEU A 836 -22.14 16.84 10.24
C LEU A 836 -23.56 16.35 9.97
N LEU A 837 -23.91 15.13 10.38
CA LEU A 837 -25.27 14.62 10.21
C LEU A 837 -26.28 15.44 11.05
N PRO A 838 -27.57 15.48 10.63
CA PRO A 838 -28.55 16.36 11.27
C PRO A 838 -28.74 16.03 12.75
N GLN A 839 -28.70 17.05 13.61
CA GLN A 839 -29.15 16.91 14.99
C GLN A 839 -30.58 17.41 15.14
N LYS A 840 -31.43 16.60 15.77
CA LYS A 840 -32.84 16.90 15.95
C LYS A 840 -33.17 17.14 17.42
N TYR A 841 -34.08 18.08 17.69
CA TYR A 841 -34.63 18.28 19.04
C TYR A 841 -35.10 16.93 19.64
N PRO A 842 -34.77 16.61 20.90
CA PRO A 842 -34.18 17.48 21.93
C PRO A 842 -32.64 17.59 21.93
N TYR A 843 -31.96 17.16 20.87
CA TYR A 843 -30.50 17.21 20.70
C TYR A 843 -29.72 16.32 21.68
N THR A 844 -30.30 15.18 22.03
CA THR A 844 -29.70 14.21 22.96
C THR A 844 -28.87 13.13 22.27
N ASP A 845 -29.06 12.94 20.97
CA ASP A 845 -28.33 11.94 20.21
C ASP A 845 -26.88 12.41 19.97
N PRO A 846 -25.90 11.50 20.05
CA PRO A 846 -24.51 11.81 19.72
C PRO A 846 -24.40 12.41 18.32
N LEU A 847 -23.58 13.46 18.17
CA LEU A 847 -23.28 14.01 16.86
C LEU A 847 -22.52 12.99 16.03
N GLU A 848 -22.98 12.74 14.80
CA GLU A 848 -22.30 11.87 13.84
C GLU A 848 -21.64 12.73 12.75
N VAL A 849 -20.35 12.46 12.51
CA VAL A 849 -19.55 13.09 11.45
C VAL A 849 -19.51 12.13 10.28
N LEU A 850 -19.80 12.61 9.07
CA LEU A 850 -19.72 11.86 7.81
C LEU A 850 -18.60 12.44 6.96
N ILE A 851 -17.74 11.56 6.41
CA ILE A 851 -16.65 11.94 5.53
C ILE A 851 -16.70 11.06 4.28
N CYS A 852 -16.78 11.66 3.10
CA CYS A 852 -16.90 10.94 1.84
C CYS A 852 -15.70 11.22 0.92
N GLY A 853 -15.25 10.19 0.21
CA GLY A 853 -14.11 10.31 -0.71
C GLY A 853 -12.78 10.48 0.01
N GLY A 854 -11.74 10.77 -0.76
CA GLY A 854 -10.36 10.74 -0.31
C GLY A 854 -9.51 9.92 -1.27
N SER A 855 -8.25 9.66 -0.91
CA SER A 855 -7.33 8.94 -1.77
C SER A 855 -6.24 8.21 -0.97
N THR A 856 -5.63 7.18 -1.56
CA THR A 856 -4.42 6.56 -1.00
C THR A 856 -3.22 7.45 -1.23
N ASP A 857 -2.27 7.45 -0.30
CA ASP A 857 -0.96 8.07 -0.54
C ASP A 857 -0.23 7.31 -1.66
N GLY A 858 0.76 7.93 -2.31
CA GLY A 858 1.48 7.34 -3.44
C GLY A 858 0.64 7.27 -4.72
N PRO A 859 0.13 6.09 -5.16
CA PRO A 859 -0.61 5.93 -6.41
C PRO A 859 -1.90 6.76 -6.54
N GLY A 860 -2.37 7.47 -5.51
CA GLY A 860 -3.54 8.34 -5.62
C GLY A 860 -4.82 7.58 -5.97
N ASN A 861 -5.01 6.38 -5.44
CA ASN A 861 -6.26 5.64 -5.66
C ASN A 861 -7.39 6.31 -4.89
N ALA A 862 -8.26 7.02 -5.60
CA ALA A 862 -9.43 7.64 -5.02
C ALA A 862 -10.32 6.60 -4.33
N LEU A 863 -11.01 7.00 -3.26
CA LEU A 863 -11.88 6.15 -2.47
C LEU A 863 -13.31 6.21 -2.98
N ASP A 864 -14.01 5.08 -2.98
CA ASP A 864 -15.43 4.94 -3.32
C ASP A 864 -16.26 4.65 -2.06
N ASN A 865 -15.92 5.28 -0.96
CA ASN A 865 -16.64 5.09 0.29
C ASN A 865 -16.79 6.38 1.09
N CYS A 866 -17.84 6.39 1.90
CA CYS A 866 -18.02 7.32 2.99
C CYS A 866 -17.79 6.59 4.31
N ILE A 867 -17.21 7.28 5.28
CA ILE A 867 -17.07 6.81 6.64
C ILE A 867 -17.79 7.72 7.62
N SER A 868 -18.35 7.15 8.68
CA SER A 868 -18.98 7.93 9.74
C SER A 868 -18.54 7.50 11.13
N ILE A 869 -18.53 8.46 12.06
CA ILE A 869 -18.20 8.22 13.47
C ILE A 869 -19.09 9.09 14.36
N GLN A 870 -19.40 8.57 15.55
CA GLN A 870 -19.94 9.36 16.66
C GLN A 870 -18.81 9.62 17.66
N PRO A 871 -18.13 10.78 17.61
CA PRO A 871 -16.88 10.99 18.35
C PRO A 871 -17.02 10.87 19.87
N GLU A 872 -18.18 11.26 20.41
CA GLU A 872 -18.46 11.25 21.85
C GLU A 872 -19.18 9.98 22.33
N ALA A 873 -19.31 8.96 21.48
CA ALA A 873 -19.81 7.66 21.90
C ALA A 873 -18.84 7.00 22.89
N ALA A 874 -19.36 6.15 23.79
CA ALA A 874 -18.53 5.46 24.80
C ALA A 874 -17.41 4.60 24.17
N ASN A 875 -17.68 4.01 23.00
CA ASN A 875 -16.71 3.26 22.20
C ASN A 875 -16.82 3.76 20.74
N PRO A 876 -16.14 4.85 20.38
CA PRO A 876 -16.28 5.46 19.07
C PRO A 876 -15.64 4.55 18.02
N THR A 877 -16.42 4.18 16.99
CA THR A 877 -15.96 3.36 15.87
C THR A 877 -16.35 3.99 14.54
N TRP A 878 -15.47 3.83 13.55
CA TRP A 878 -15.77 4.20 12.17
C TRP A 878 -16.67 3.15 11.53
N LYS A 879 -17.71 3.61 10.83
CA LYS A 879 -18.56 2.81 9.96
C LYS A 879 -18.25 3.16 8.51
N LEU A 880 -18.35 2.21 7.60
CA LEU A 880 -18.07 2.41 6.17
C LEU A 880 -19.32 2.11 5.33
N GLU A 881 -19.70 3.05 4.47
CA GLU A 881 -20.73 2.88 3.43
C GLU A 881 -20.09 3.09 2.05
N ARG A 882 -20.38 2.21 1.09
CA ARG A 882 -19.86 2.33 -0.28
C ARG A 882 -20.62 3.39 -1.08
N MET A 883 -19.88 4.09 -1.94
CA MET A 883 -20.35 4.99 -2.98
C MET A 883 -20.29 4.29 -4.35
N PRO A 884 -21.18 4.64 -5.30
CA PRO A 884 -21.22 4.06 -6.65
C PRO A 884 -20.06 4.46 -7.57
N SER A 885 -19.18 5.36 -7.11
CA SER A 885 -18.06 5.87 -7.88
C SER A 885 -16.92 6.29 -6.95
N PHE A 886 -15.68 6.06 -7.37
CA PHE A 886 -14.50 6.69 -6.76
C PHE A 886 -14.61 8.21 -6.81
N ARG A 887 -14.19 8.90 -5.74
CA ARG A 887 -14.26 10.35 -5.66
C ARG A 887 -13.16 10.91 -4.75
N VAL A 888 -12.31 11.75 -5.32
CA VAL A 888 -11.37 12.65 -4.63
C VAL A 888 -11.73 14.10 -4.96
N MET A 889 -11.54 15.05 -4.05
CA MET A 889 -11.99 16.45 -4.19
C MET A 889 -13.51 16.58 -4.39
N SER A 890 -14.28 15.79 -3.65
CA SER A 890 -15.73 15.94 -3.61
C SER A 890 -16.14 17.32 -3.09
N CYS A 891 -17.40 17.69 -3.29
CA CYS A 891 -18.06 18.75 -2.53
C CYS A 891 -19.33 18.18 -1.91
N MET A 892 -19.66 18.60 -0.68
CA MET A 892 -20.88 18.17 0.00
C MET A 892 -21.68 19.36 0.53
N ALA A 893 -22.96 19.43 0.17
CA ALA A 893 -23.87 20.50 0.58
C ALA A 893 -25.05 19.94 1.40
N PRO A 894 -25.30 20.44 2.62
CA PRO A 894 -26.47 20.05 3.41
C PRO A 894 -27.75 20.64 2.81
N LEU A 895 -28.82 19.85 2.77
CA LEU A 895 -30.09 20.24 2.16
C LEU A 895 -31.18 20.52 3.21
N PRO A 896 -32.18 21.38 2.91
CA PRO A 896 -33.23 21.75 3.84
C PRO A 896 -34.06 20.58 4.40
N ASP A 897 -34.17 19.47 3.67
CA ASP A 897 -34.91 18.28 4.12
C ASP A 897 -34.07 17.36 5.03
N GLY A 898 -32.82 17.72 5.31
CA GLY A 898 -31.89 16.94 6.13
C GLY A 898 -31.06 15.92 5.35
N THR A 899 -31.21 15.87 4.03
CA THR A 899 -30.34 15.08 3.13
C THR A 899 -29.11 15.89 2.71
N TYR A 900 -28.18 15.27 1.99
CA TYR A 900 -26.95 15.91 1.51
C TYR A 900 -26.75 15.65 0.02
N LEU A 901 -26.29 16.65 -0.71
CA LEU A 901 -25.73 16.47 -2.05
C LEU A 901 -24.24 16.14 -1.91
N ILE A 902 -23.75 15.14 -2.64
CA ILE A 902 -22.33 14.87 -2.88
C ILE A 902 -22.10 15.02 -4.37
N ALA A 903 -21.20 15.91 -4.77
CA ALA A 903 -20.94 16.21 -6.19
C ALA A 903 -19.45 16.44 -6.43
N ASN A 904 -19.08 16.67 -7.70
CA ASN A 904 -17.75 17.10 -8.15
C ASN A 904 -16.62 16.09 -7.83
N GLY A 905 -15.40 16.44 -8.22
CA GLY A 905 -14.19 15.66 -7.95
C GLY A 905 -13.76 14.76 -9.11
N ALA A 906 -12.67 14.04 -8.89
CA ALA A 906 -12.04 13.15 -9.86
C ALA A 906 -12.23 11.67 -9.47
N LEU A 907 -12.11 10.78 -10.46
CA LEU A 907 -12.20 9.32 -10.31
C LEU A 907 -10.88 8.71 -9.84
N HIS A 908 -9.77 9.42 -9.97
CA HIS A 908 -8.44 8.99 -9.55
C HIS A 908 -7.53 10.21 -9.31
N GLY A 909 -6.48 10.03 -8.50
CA GLY A 909 -5.48 11.04 -8.18
C GLY A 909 -5.65 11.66 -6.79
N VAL A 910 -5.10 12.85 -6.64
CA VAL A 910 -5.13 13.67 -5.40
C VAL A 910 -5.48 15.12 -5.74
N ALA A 911 -5.78 15.92 -4.73
CA ALA A 911 -6.04 17.34 -4.87
C ALA A 911 -4.78 18.14 -5.21
N GLY A 912 -4.89 19.00 -6.21
CA GLY A 912 -3.79 19.81 -6.72
C GLY A 912 -3.88 19.98 -8.24
N PHE A 913 -3.10 20.91 -8.77
CA PHE A 913 -3.03 21.18 -10.20
C PHE A 913 -2.47 19.99 -10.97
N GLY A 914 -3.23 19.50 -11.96
CA GLY A 914 -2.85 18.38 -12.81
C GLY A 914 -2.79 17.02 -12.12
N LEU A 915 -3.21 16.91 -10.85
CA LEU A 915 -3.04 15.69 -10.05
C LEU A 915 -4.27 14.77 -10.02
N GLY A 916 -5.42 15.22 -10.53
CA GLY A 916 -6.65 14.44 -10.60
C GLY A 916 -7.01 14.12 -12.05
N VAL A 917 -7.47 12.89 -12.30
CA VAL A 917 -7.88 12.45 -13.65
C VAL A 917 -9.27 11.81 -13.66
N GLY A 918 -9.97 11.98 -14.78
CA GLY A 918 -11.33 11.47 -14.98
C GLY A 918 -12.36 12.22 -14.13
N PRO A 919 -13.09 13.20 -14.67
CA PRO A 919 -14.06 13.95 -13.89
C PRO A 919 -15.24 13.07 -13.46
N ASN A 920 -15.67 13.24 -12.20
CA ASN A 920 -16.87 12.61 -11.71
C ASN A 920 -18.09 13.49 -12.02
N LEU A 921 -18.83 13.09 -13.06
CA LEU A 921 -19.96 13.86 -13.59
C LEU A 921 -21.29 13.59 -12.88
N ASN A 922 -21.37 12.55 -12.06
CA ASN A 922 -22.60 12.17 -11.37
C ASN A 922 -22.68 12.80 -9.98
N ALA A 923 -23.87 13.31 -9.62
CA ALA A 923 -24.16 13.69 -8.24
C ALA A 923 -24.76 12.51 -7.46
N LEU A 924 -24.58 12.50 -6.15
CA LEU A 924 -25.21 11.57 -5.22
C LEU A 924 -26.07 12.34 -4.22
N LEU A 925 -27.18 11.74 -3.82
CA LEU A 925 -27.98 12.19 -2.68
C LEU A 925 -27.79 11.21 -1.53
N TYR A 926 -27.41 11.73 -0.37
CA TYR A 926 -27.26 10.95 0.86
C TYR A 926 -28.41 11.27 1.83
N ASP A 927 -29.21 10.26 2.17
CA ASP A 927 -30.34 10.35 3.08
C ASP A 927 -30.02 9.61 4.40
N PRO A 928 -29.67 10.32 5.48
CA PRO A 928 -29.31 9.70 6.76
C PRO A 928 -30.48 8.98 7.44
N THR A 929 -31.72 9.22 7.01
CA THR A 929 -32.92 8.60 7.60
C THR A 929 -33.16 7.19 7.09
N LYS A 930 -32.56 6.81 5.96
CA LYS A 930 -32.61 5.44 5.43
C LYS A 930 -31.71 4.49 6.23
N PRO A 931 -32.00 3.18 6.20
CA PRO A 931 -31.11 2.17 6.76
C PRO A 931 -29.69 2.28 6.21
N PHE A 932 -28.71 2.00 7.08
CA PHE A 932 -27.29 1.95 6.72
C PHE A 932 -27.07 1.05 5.48
N GLY A 933 -26.21 1.48 4.56
CA GLY A 933 -25.97 0.80 3.29
C GLY A 933 -27.00 1.12 2.19
N SER A 934 -28.13 1.76 2.52
CA SER A 934 -29.18 2.15 1.56
C SER A 934 -29.39 3.67 1.47
N ARG A 935 -28.44 4.46 1.97
CA ARG A 935 -28.56 5.91 2.11
C ARG A 935 -28.21 6.69 0.85
N ILE A 936 -27.59 6.06 -0.13
CA ILE A 936 -27.11 6.73 -1.35
C ILE A 936 -28.08 6.49 -2.52
N THR A 937 -28.47 7.58 -3.15
CA THR A 937 -29.20 7.61 -4.42
C THR A 937 -28.30 8.24 -5.50
N VAL A 938 -28.16 7.57 -6.63
CA VAL A 938 -27.43 8.05 -7.80
C VAL A 938 -28.30 9.08 -8.53
N ALA A 939 -27.85 10.32 -8.53
CA ALA A 939 -28.63 11.47 -8.98
C ALA A 939 -28.29 11.84 -10.44
N ALA A 940 -28.71 13.01 -10.91
CA ALA A 940 -28.45 13.47 -12.28
C ALA A 940 -26.95 13.69 -12.56
N ASN A 941 -26.59 13.63 -13.84
CA ASN A 941 -25.24 13.97 -14.31
C ASN A 941 -25.16 15.44 -14.76
N THR A 942 -24.01 16.07 -14.54
CA THR A 942 -23.61 17.29 -15.24
C THR A 942 -22.83 16.95 -16.52
N THR A 943 -22.67 17.94 -17.39
CA THR A 943 -21.75 17.88 -18.55
C THR A 943 -20.48 18.69 -18.33
N ILE A 944 -20.37 19.33 -17.17
CA ILE A 944 -19.27 20.22 -16.81
C ILE A 944 -18.36 19.49 -15.81
N ALA A 945 -17.09 19.36 -16.14
CA ALA A 945 -16.09 18.78 -15.24
C ALA A 945 -15.82 19.75 -14.09
N ARG A 946 -16.22 19.37 -12.88
CA ARG A 946 -15.96 20.11 -11.64
C ARG A 946 -14.87 19.37 -10.86
N MET A 947 -13.62 19.78 -11.04
CA MET A 947 -12.41 19.14 -10.53
C MET A 947 -11.85 19.93 -9.33
N TYR A 948 -10.52 19.99 -9.19
CA TYR A 948 -9.84 20.79 -8.17
C TYR A 948 -10.29 22.27 -8.20
N HIS A 949 -10.51 22.87 -7.03
CA HIS A 949 -11.14 24.20 -6.86
C HIS A 949 -12.60 24.31 -7.31
N SER A 950 -13.35 23.21 -7.35
CA SER A 950 -14.81 23.30 -7.46
C SER A 950 -15.45 23.44 -6.09
N GLU A 951 -16.61 24.11 -6.05
CA GLU A 951 -17.31 24.44 -4.80
C GLU A 951 -18.81 24.13 -4.88
N ALA A 952 -19.44 23.90 -3.72
CA ALA A 952 -20.88 23.71 -3.62
C ALA A 952 -21.47 24.27 -2.31
N ILE A 953 -22.51 25.11 -2.43
CA ILE A 953 -23.25 25.65 -1.28
C ILE A 953 -24.77 25.63 -1.50
N THR A 954 -25.54 25.45 -0.43
CA THR A 954 -27.01 25.53 -0.48
C THR A 954 -27.46 26.98 -0.39
N LEU A 955 -28.33 27.41 -1.30
CA LEU A 955 -28.89 28.77 -1.37
C LEU A 955 -30.19 28.90 -0.57
N LEU A 956 -30.59 30.12 -0.23
CA LEU A 956 -31.88 30.40 0.44
C LEU A 956 -33.11 29.91 -0.33
N ASP A 957 -33.04 29.73 -1.64
CA ASP A 957 -34.14 29.16 -2.42
C ASP A 957 -34.19 27.63 -2.43
N GLY A 958 -33.26 26.97 -1.73
CA GLY A 958 -33.15 25.53 -1.60
C GLY A 958 -32.48 24.84 -2.79
N ARG A 959 -31.93 25.56 -3.78
CA ARG A 959 -31.03 24.96 -4.77
C ARG A 959 -29.61 24.86 -4.20
N VAL A 960 -28.78 24.02 -4.80
CA VAL A 960 -27.33 24.00 -4.51
C VAL A 960 -26.60 24.70 -5.64
N LEU A 961 -25.87 25.77 -5.35
CA LEU A 961 -24.99 26.44 -6.31
C LEU A 961 -23.70 25.66 -6.45
N ILE A 962 -23.25 25.47 -7.69
CA ILE A 962 -22.02 24.76 -8.05
C ILE A 962 -21.16 25.66 -8.94
N SER A 963 -19.92 25.90 -8.53
CA SER A 963 -18.99 26.83 -9.16
C SER A 963 -17.55 26.28 -9.20
N GLY A 964 -16.62 26.96 -9.88
CA GLY A 964 -15.26 26.44 -10.13
C GLY A 964 -15.29 25.29 -11.14
N SER A 965 -14.20 24.73 -11.66
CA SER A 965 -12.89 24.45 -11.10
C SER A 965 -11.76 25.09 -11.88
N ASP A 966 -10.56 25.02 -11.31
CA ASP A 966 -9.28 25.33 -11.95
C ASP A 966 -8.34 24.10 -11.82
N PRO A 967 -8.47 23.10 -12.72
CA PRO A 967 -7.72 21.84 -12.61
C PRO A 967 -6.27 21.93 -13.10
N GLN A 968 -5.96 22.81 -14.07
CA GLN A 968 -4.65 22.90 -14.75
C GLN A 968 -4.06 21.56 -15.22
N ASP A 969 -4.92 20.67 -15.73
CA ASP A 969 -4.53 19.32 -16.19
C ASP A 969 -4.29 19.24 -17.71
N GLY A 970 -4.49 20.34 -18.44
CA GLY A 970 -4.37 20.40 -19.91
C GLY A 970 -5.50 19.69 -20.68
N VAL A 971 -6.51 19.16 -19.98
CA VAL A 971 -7.62 18.37 -20.56
C VAL A 971 -8.96 19.03 -20.27
N ASN A 972 -9.25 19.33 -19.00
CA ASN A 972 -10.46 19.97 -18.55
C ASN A 972 -10.23 21.49 -18.48
N PRO A 973 -11.11 22.32 -19.08
CA PRO A 973 -10.96 23.76 -19.00
C PRO A 973 -11.21 24.25 -17.58
N GLU A 974 -10.66 25.42 -17.28
CA GLU A 974 -11.14 26.21 -16.16
C GLU A 974 -12.60 26.60 -16.37
N GLU A 975 -13.35 26.59 -15.27
CA GLU A 975 -14.79 26.64 -15.37
C GLU A 975 -15.41 27.84 -14.68
N TYR A 976 -15.79 28.78 -15.54
CA TYR A 976 -16.42 30.05 -15.22
C TYR A 976 -17.94 29.91 -15.08
N ARG A 977 -18.56 28.94 -15.76
CA ARG A 977 -20.02 28.80 -15.76
C ARG A 977 -20.50 28.35 -14.39
N VAL A 978 -21.52 29.01 -13.87
CA VAL A 978 -22.15 28.62 -12.61
C VAL A 978 -23.38 27.77 -12.91
N GLU A 979 -23.48 26.62 -12.27
CA GLU A 979 -24.67 25.76 -12.32
C GLU A 979 -25.38 25.77 -10.97
N VAL A 980 -26.63 25.35 -10.98
CA VAL A 980 -27.36 24.94 -9.78
C VAL A 980 -27.83 23.51 -9.94
N PHE A 981 -27.74 22.75 -8.87
CA PHE A 981 -28.47 21.49 -8.73
C PHE A 981 -29.81 21.78 -8.06
N LEU A 982 -30.89 21.29 -8.68
CA LEU A 982 -32.25 21.33 -8.15
C LEU A 982 -32.55 19.99 -7.47
N PRO A 983 -32.64 19.93 -6.14
CA PRO A 983 -32.91 18.67 -5.45
C PRO A 983 -34.36 18.20 -5.66
N PRO A 984 -34.65 16.91 -5.40
CA PRO A 984 -35.96 16.31 -5.67
C PRO A 984 -37.15 17.05 -5.07
N TYR A 985 -36.98 17.68 -3.88
CA TYR A 985 -38.05 18.43 -3.23
C TYR A 985 -38.51 19.67 -4.02
N LEU A 986 -37.72 20.18 -4.97
CA LEU A 986 -38.13 21.28 -5.86
C LEU A 986 -38.81 20.80 -7.15
N LEU A 987 -38.70 19.51 -7.47
CA LEU A 987 -39.12 18.94 -8.75
C LEU A 987 -40.35 18.02 -8.65
N ASN A 988 -40.79 17.71 -7.43
CA ASN A 988 -41.90 16.76 -7.17
C ASN A 988 -43.31 17.29 -7.54
N GLY A 989 -43.43 18.50 -8.09
CA GLY A 989 -44.70 19.13 -8.48
C GLY A 989 -45.58 19.61 -7.33
N LYS A 990 -45.16 19.45 -6.08
CA LYS A 990 -45.92 19.92 -4.91
C LYS A 990 -45.75 21.43 -4.73
N PRO A 991 -46.78 22.14 -4.27
CA PRO A 991 -46.71 23.59 -4.12
C PRO A 991 -45.76 23.99 -2.98
N ARG A 992 -44.86 24.95 -3.25
CA ARG A 992 -43.93 25.48 -2.24
C ARG A 992 -44.68 26.32 -1.19
N PRO A 993 -44.37 26.17 0.11
CA PRO A 993 -44.92 27.04 1.14
C PRO A 993 -44.26 28.43 1.11
N THR A 994 -44.91 29.40 1.73
CA THR A 994 -44.33 30.71 2.05
C THR A 994 -44.52 30.98 3.54
N PHE A 995 -43.67 31.82 4.13
CA PHE A 995 -43.81 32.21 5.53
C PHE A 995 -43.25 33.61 5.77
N THR A 996 -43.60 34.17 6.92
CA THR A 996 -43.02 35.41 7.45
C THR A 996 -42.53 35.18 8.86
N ILE A 997 -41.33 35.67 9.16
CA ILE A 997 -40.76 35.70 10.51
C ILE A 997 -40.15 37.07 10.76
N THR A 998 -40.53 37.69 11.88
CA THR A 998 -40.06 39.04 12.25
C THR A 998 -38.86 38.97 13.20
N ASN A 999 -38.89 38.07 14.18
CA ASN A 999 -37.76 37.89 15.08
C ASN A 999 -36.69 37.01 14.42
N LYS A 1000 -35.55 37.60 14.05
CA LYS A 1000 -34.42 36.93 13.41
C LYS A 1000 -33.16 36.90 14.28
N ASP A 1001 -33.21 37.35 15.54
CA ASP A 1001 -32.06 37.30 16.47
C ASP A 1001 -32.50 36.55 17.73
N TRP A 1002 -31.94 35.36 17.93
CA TRP A 1002 -32.44 34.37 18.89
C TRP A 1002 -31.42 34.11 19.99
N SER A 1003 -31.91 34.16 21.24
CA SER A 1003 -31.15 33.66 22.38
C SER A 1003 -31.19 32.13 22.43
N TYR A 1004 -30.15 31.51 22.98
CA TYR A 1004 -30.16 30.08 23.24
C TYR A 1004 -31.33 29.68 24.14
N GLY A 1005 -32.00 28.57 23.79
CA GLY A 1005 -33.15 28.06 24.51
C GLY A 1005 -34.40 28.95 24.47
N GLN A 1006 -34.41 30.02 23.66
CA GLN A 1006 -35.61 30.83 23.45
C GLN A 1006 -36.72 29.96 22.85
N THR A 1007 -37.89 29.93 23.50
CA THR A 1007 -39.03 29.13 23.06
C THR A 1007 -40.12 29.99 22.43
N ASN A 1008 -41.01 29.33 21.68
CA ASN A 1008 -42.22 29.93 21.13
C ASN A 1008 -41.98 31.11 20.16
N ILE A 1009 -40.88 31.08 19.41
CA ILE A 1009 -40.57 32.11 18.42
C ILE A 1009 -41.60 32.02 17.30
N ALA A 1010 -42.40 33.07 17.15
CA ALA A 1010 -43.54 33.07 16.25
C ALA A 1010 -43.12 33.27 14.79
N PHE A 1011 -43.69 32.47 13.89
CA PHE A 1011 -43.70 32.71 12.46
C PHE A 1011 -45.08 32.36 11.90
N THR A 1012 -45.40 32.86 10.71
CA THR A 1012 -46.71 32.66 10.09
C THR A 1012 -46.56 32.11 8.70
N LEU A 1013 -47.27 31.02 8.40
CA LEU A 1013 -47.36 30.47 7.05
C LEU A 1013 -48.26 31.37 6.18
N GLY A 1014 -47.91 31.56 4.91
CA GLY A 1014 -48.75 32.29 3.97
C GLY A 1014 -50.05 31.57 3.63
N ALA A 1015 -50.11 30.25 3.83
CA ALA A 1015 -51.31 29.42 3.71
C ALA A 1015 -51.20 28.22 4.67
N ALA A 1016 -52.32 27.55 4.94
CA ALA A 1016 -52.30 26.30 5.70
C ALA A 1016 -51.46 25.23 4.98
N ALA A 1017 -50.87 24.30 5.74
CA ALA A 1017 -50.08 23.20 5.18
C ALA A 1017 -50.89 22.38 4.15
N ARG A 1018 -50.28 22.07 3.02
CA ARG A 1018 -50.90 21.39 1.88
C ARG A 1018 -50.26 20.04 1.56
N ASN A 1019 -48.99 19.85 1.92
CA ASN A 1019 -48.20 18.71 1.49
C ASN A 1019 -47.98 17.69 2.61
N GLY A 1020 -48.00 18.13 3.88
CA GLY A 1020 -47.84 17.26 5.03
C GLY A 1020 -47.56 18.03 6.32
N ALA A 1021 -46.85 17.38 7.25
CA ALA A 1021 -46.45 18.01 8.50
C ALA A 1021 -45.46 19.17 8.23
N ILE A 1022 -45.60 20.24 9.00
CA ILE A 1022 -44.64 21.33 9.01
C ILE A 1022 -43.41 20.90 9.79
N SER A 1023 -42.25 21.11 9.19
CA SER A 1023 -40.95 20.98 9.85
C SER A 1023 -40.11 22.24 9.60
N VAL A 1024 -39.07 22.40 10.41
CA VAL A 1024 -38.11 23.48 10.28
C VAL A 1024 -36.71 22.87 10.27
N THR A 1025 -35.85 23.42 9.43
CA THR A 1025 -34.43 23.11 9.38
C THR A 1025 -33.62 24.40 9.44
N LEU A 1026 -32.54 24.36 10.22
CA LEU A 1026 -31.52 25.41 10.32
C LEU A 1026 -30.24 24.86 9.68
N LEU A 1027 -29.77 25.50 8.60
CA LEU A 1027 -28.47 25.22 8.01
C LEU A 1027 -27.51 26.34 8.38
N ALA A 1028 -26.41 26.05 9.07
CA ALA A 1028 -25.40 27.07 9.36
C ALA A 1028 -24.80 27.64 8.08
N ALA A 1029 -24.40 28.92 8.10
CA ALA A 1029 -23.70 29.54 6.98
C ALA A 1029 -22.38 28.81 6.68
N VAL A 1030 -22.12 28.57 5.40
CA VAL A 1030 -20.98 27.78 4.92
C VAL A 1030 -20.09 28.63 4.02
N SER A 1031 -18.77 28.55 4.24
CA SER A 1031 -17.77 28.92 3.25
C SER A 1031 -17.24 27.64 2.59
N SER A 1032 -17.38 27.52 1.28
CA SER A 1032 -16.88 26.37 0.51
C SER A 1032 -15.55 26.72 -0.13
N THR A 1033 -14.51 25.91 0.14
CA THR A 1033 -13.25 25.97 -0.61
C THR A 1033 -12.56 24.60 -0.66
N HIS A 1034 -11.98 24.21 -1.80
CA HIS A 1034 -11.18 22.98 -1.94
C HIS A 1034 -11.92 21.70 -1.52
N GLY A 1035 -13.24 21.65 -1.67
CA GLY A 1035 -14.06 20.54 -1.18
C GLY A 1035 -14.40 20.59 0.31
N ASN A 1036 -14.00 21.64 1.04
CA ASN A 1036 -14.30 21.86 2.45
C ASN A 1036 -15.54 22.75 2.62
N SER A 1037 -16.48 22.32 3.46
CA SER A 1037 -17.69 23.08 3.82
C SER A 1037 -17.56 23.66 5.23
N MET A 1038 -16.72 24.69 5.41
CA MET A 1038 -16.40 25.26 6.72
C MET A 1038 -17.62 25.94 7.33
N GLY A 1039 -17.93 25.59 8.59
CA GLY A 1039 -19.09 26.08 9.33
C GLY A 1039 -20.37 25.25 9.16
N ALA A 1040 -20.38 24.25 8.27
CA ALA A 1040 -21.57 23.45 7.99
C ALA A 1040 -22.15 22.76 9.23
N ARG A 1041 -23.46 22.91 9.43
CA ARG A 1041 -24.22 22.25 10.48
C ARG A 1041 -25.71 22.22 10.14
N THR A 1042 -26.36 21.09 10.38
CA THR A 1042 -27.78 20.89 10.11
C THR A 1042 -28.53 20.63 11.42
N LEU A 1043 -29.48 21.49 11.77
CA LEU A 1043 -30.26 21.37 13.01
C LEU A 1043 -31.76 21.36 12.71
N MET A 1044 -32.50 20.46 13.37
CA MET A 1044 -33.95 20.34 13.23
C MET A 1044 -34.64 20.67 14.56
N PRO A 1045 -35.05 21.94 14.76
CA PRO A 1045 -35.68 22.39 16.00
C PRO A 1045 -37.11 21.86 16.17
N LYS A 1046 -37.61 22.01 17.40
CA LYS A 1046 -39.02 21.76 17.70
C LYS A 1046 -39.89 22.83 17.04
N VAL A 1047 -40.93 22.39 16.34
CA VAL A 1047 -41.93 23.26 15.72
C VAL A 1047 -43.34 22.81 16.09
N SER A 1048 -44.26 23.76 16.22
CA SER A 1048 -45.69 23.50 16.37
C SER A 1048 -46.50 24.54 15.61
N CYS A 1049 -47.62 24.13 15.02
CA CYS A 1049 -48.49 25.00 14.23
C CYS A 1049 -49.96 24.80 14.60
N THR A 1050 -50.74 25.87 14.56
CA THR A 1050 -52.21 25.85 14.65
C THR A 1050 -52.75 26.71 13.53
N GLY A 1051 -53.32 26.07 12.50
CA GLY A 1051 -53.62 26.75 11.23
C GLY A 1051 -52.34 27.28 10.59
N THR A 1052 -52.27 28.58 10.36
CA THR A 1052 -51.08 29.26 9.80
C THR A 1052 -50.14 29.83 10.85
N ALA A 1053 -50.55 29.88 12.12
CA ALA A 1053 -49.72 30.39 13.20
C ALA A 1053 -48.80 29.29 13.71
N CYS A 1054 -47.49 29.50 13.62
CA CYS A 1054 -46.49 28.52 14.02
C CYS A 1054 -45.50 29.10 15.02
N LYS A 1055 -44.85 28.19 15.75
CA LYS A 1055 -43.86 28.48 16.78
C LYS A 1055 -42.68 27.52 16.65
N VAL A 1056 -41.47 28.05 16.78
CA VAL A 1056 -40.22 27.29 16.79
C VAL A 1056 -39.42 27.60 18.06
N ASP A 1057 -38.68 26.61 18.55
CA ASP A 1057 -37.76 26.78 19.68
C ASP A 1057 -36.31 26.83 19.17
N ALA A 1058 -35.53 27.78 19.67
CA ALA A 1058 -34.10 27.90 19.35
C ALA A 1058 -33.30 26.73 19.96
N PRO A 1059 -32.15 26.34 19.35
CA PRO A 1059 -31.23 25.39 19.95
C PRO A 1059 -30.81 25.79 21.38
N PRO A 1060 -30.54 24.82 22.28
CA PRO A 1060 -30.42 25.08 23.71
C PRO A 1060 -29.08 25.70 24.13
N SER A 1061 -28.02 25.55 23.35
CA SER A 1061 -26.67 26.00 23.74
C SER A 1061 -25.72 26.20 22.56
N ALA A 1062 -24.60 26.88 22.83
CA ALA A 1062 -23.51 27.10 21.89
C ALA A 1062 -22.81 25.80 21.44
N ASN A 1063 -22.86 24.73 22.23
CA ASN A 1063 -22.26 23.45 21.85
C ASN A 1063 -23.07 22.72 20.77
N ILE A 1064 -24.40 22.92 20.77
CA ILE A 1064 -25.29 22.38 19.74
C ILE A 1064 -25.27 23.29 18.51
N ALA A 1065 -25.34 24.60 18.71
CA ALA A 1065 -25.37 25.60 17.66
C ALA A 1065 -24.37 26.72 18.01
N PRO A 1066 -23.11 26.64 17.55
CA PRO A 1066 -22.14 27.72 17.76
C PRO A 1066 -22.72 29.09 17.34
N PRO A 1067 -22.36 30.19 18.03
CA PRO A 1067 -22.93 31.50 17.72
C PRO A 1067 -22.73 31.83 16.24
N GLY A 1068 -23.79 32.23 15.54
CA GLY A 1068 -23.69 32.42 14.10
C GLY A 1068 -25.01 32.63 13.39
N TRP A 1069 -24.92 32.66 12.06
CA TRP A 1069 -26.04 32.82 11.15
C TRP A 1069 -26.43 31.48 10.53
N TYR A 1070 -27.74 31.24 10.51
CA TYR A 1070 -28.34 30.00 10.04
C TYR A 1070 -29.45 30.32 9.04
N GLN A 1071 -29.45 29.65 7.88
CA GLN A 1071 -30.58 29.63 6.97
C GLN A 1071 -31.74 28.90 7.65
N PHE A 1072 -32.83 29.60 7.89
CA PHE A 1072 -34.08 29.08 8.43
C PHE A 1072 -35.01 28.69 7.30
N PHE A 1073 -35.23 27.39 7.13
CA PHE A 1073 -36.17 26.81 6.18
C PHE A 1073 -37.42 26.31 6.90
N VAL A 1074 -38.59 26.66 6.36
CA VAL A 1074 -39.87 26.04 6.71
C VAL A 1074 -40.23 25.06 5.61
N LEU A 1075 -40.49 23.82 5.98
CA LEU A 1075 -40.85 22.75 5.05
C LEU A 1075 -42.30 22.32 5.27
N ASP A 1076 -43.07 22.24 4.20
CA ASP A 1076 -44.41 21.65 4.17
C ASP A 1076 -44.32 20.29 3.48
N GLY A 1077 -44.42 19.21 4.27
CA GLY A 1077 -44.31 17.84 3.76
C GLY A 1077 -43.01 17.57 3.00
N GLY A 1078 -41.89 18.15 3.47
CA GLY A 1078 -40.56 18.04 2.86
C GLY A 1078 -40.26 19.06 1.75
N VAL A 1079 -41.21 19.91 1.37
CA VAL A 1079 -40.98 20.97 0.35
C VAL A 1079 -40.59 22.28 1.04
N PRO A 1080 -39.37 22.81 0.82
CA PRO A 1080 -38.92 24.03 1.48
C PRO A 1080 -39.51 25.30 0.84
N ALA A 1081 -39.92 26.23 1.70
CA ALA A 1081 -40.08 27.64 1.34
C ALA A 1081 -38.73 28.25 0.93
N VAL A 1082 -38.76 29.46 0.36
CA VAL A 1082 -37.55 30.30 0.32
C VAL A 1082 -37.22 30.68 1.76
N GLY A 1083 -36.01 30.33 2.21
CA GLY A 1083 -35.53 30.56 3.56
C GLY A 1083 -35.16 32.01 3.83
N VAL A 1084 -34.82 32.28 5.08
CA VAL A 1084 -34.22 33.54 5.53
C VAL A 1084 -33.09 33.25 6.50
N TYR A 1085 -32.10 34.12 6.62
CA TYR A 1085 -31.13 34.00 7.70
C TYR A 1085 -31.71 34.44 9.06
N VAL A 1086 -31.37 33.67 10.10
CA VAL A 1086 -31.57 34.00 11.51
C VAL A 1086 -30.24 33.89 12.25
N ARG A 1087 -30.02 34.77 13.23
CA ARG A 1087 -28.85 34.78 14.10
C ARG A 1087 -29.18 34.05 15.39
N ILE A 1088 -28.28 33.18 15.84
CA ILE A 1088 -28.44 32.39 17.06
C ILE A 1088 -27.24 32.62 17.96
N GLY A 1089 -27.48 32.91 19.24
CA GLY A 1089 -26.42 33.04 20.25
C GLY A 1089 -25.76 34.41 20.33
N GLY A 1090 -26.12 35.34 19.45
CA GLY A 1090 -25.57 36.69 19.42
C GLY A 1090 -24.08 36.73 19.04
N ASP A 1091 -23.37 37.73 19.54
CA ASP A 1091 -21.92 37.89 19.39
C ASP A 1091 -21.21 37.90 20.75
N PRO A 1092 -21.00 36.73 21.38
CA PRO A 1092 -20.36 36.64 22.69
C PRO A 1092 -18.88 37.04 22.67
N GLY A 1093 -18.21 36.86 21.52
CA GLY A 1093 -16.81 37.23 21.32
C GLY A 1093 -16.60 38.73 21.12
N LYS A 1094 -17.69 39.50 20.99
CA LYS A 1094 -17.70 40.92 20.65
C LYS A 1094 -16.93 41.22 19.36
N ILE A 1095 -16.90 40.27 18.43
CA ILE A 1095 -16.12 40.38 17.21
C ILE A 1095 -16.67 41.44 16.26
N GLY A 1096 -17.95 41.81 16.38
CA GLY A 1096 -18.57 42.94 15.69
C GLY A 1096 -17.98 44.30 16.07
N ASN A 1097 -17.24 44.38 17.18
CA ASN A 1097 -16.41 45.53 17.54
C ASN A 1097 -14.94 45.37 17.12
N TRP A 1098 -14.60 44.31 16.37
CA TRP A 1098 -13.24 43.98 15.96
C TRP A 1098 -13.10 43.94 14.42
N PRO A 1099 -11.94 44.33 13.87
CA PRO A 1099 -10.80 44.96 14.56
C PRO A 1099 -11.03 46.45 14.81
N GLN A 1100 -10.21 47.04 15.67
CA GLN A 1100 -10.16 48.49 15.88
C GLN A 1100 -9.13 49.09 14.92
N GLY A 1101 -9.54 50.04 14.07
CA GLY A 1101 -8.63 50.73 13.15
C GLY A 1101 -9.38 51.55 12.10
N PRO A 1102 -8.75 52.56 11.49
CA PRO A 1102 -9.42 53.45 10.54
C PRO A 1102 -9.84 52.75 9.23
N ASP A 1103 -9.21 51.61 8.91
CA ASP A 1103 -9.50 50.84 7.69
C ASP A 1103 -10.63 49.82 7.86
N PHE A 1104 -11.20 49.69 9.06
CA PHE A 1104 -12.19 48.67 9.38
C PHE A 1104 -13.46 49.28 9.98
N SER A 1105 -14.60 48.83 9.47
CA SER A 1105 -15.92 49.20 9.97
C SER A 1105 -16.39 48.14 10.97
N THR A 1106 -16.93 48.60 12.10
CA THR A 1106 -17.48 47.74 13.15
C THR A 1106 -19.01 47.78 13.13
N PRO A 1107 -19.71 46.67 12.82
CA PRO A 1107 -21.18 46.60 12.86
C PRO A 1107 -21.77 46.62 14.26
N GLY A 1108 -20.93 46.45 15.29
CA GLY A 1108 -21.39 46.25 16.66
C GLY A 1108 -21.85 44.82 16.93
N VAL A 1109 -22.22 44.56 18.18
CA VAL A 1109 -22.54 43.23 18.73
C VAL A 1109 -24.02 42.88 18.65
#